data_AF-A0A511Y6T1-F1
#
_entry.id   AF-A0A511Y6T1-F1
#
_cell.length_a   1.000
_cell.length_b   1.000
_cell.length_c   1.000
_cell.angle_alpha   90.00
_cell.angle_beta   90.00
_cell.angle_gamma   90.00
#
_symmetry.space_group_name_H-M   'P 1'
#
loop_
_entity.id
_entity.type
_entity.pdbx_description
1 polymer ?
#
loop_
_entity_poly.entity_id
_entity_poly.type
_entity_poly.pdbx_seq_one_letter_code
_entity_poly.pdbx_strand_id
1 'polypeptide(L)'
;MFQDSKSSKNQIPKSKKDLDSIKPADPDPVNKAEKKAEKIKKTVQTAGQALSYTDNFMNKATQPNTALVSENKIWNEQPTSKIFNAGSIPKSELLGINRVVKLEIIIEGKIIKHFKHFTLTQSAVKHHEFNLMLAHDALGGAENHNLEQAQNFLGKRITVVFKYKDVEESPERNFVGVITEVGFSQEKGSLGNIVLTGNSPTVLLDAAPHIQSFGGAKEISLNSIADWVIKEGLGSNKFDFRVDSQHGNVSYSSQYEETHYNYLARIAEAYGEQFYYDGEVLHFGKLPPQEKPVQLVYGSSVHDIKIKMRAQHVNPVFYGYNSSKNEKLTTGSSKINHQSDIAKRAYEISKATFTTPSLRVAPIKASTFMDIDASQKGTAGSKAVDVFITSGSTSVPFLYPGCTADVEMRKSETNQTAYFTKLMITGISHEVDARGHYTGNFEAIAADTGYMPRPEFEMPKAEPQFAKVISNTDPLNQGRIQVQFDWQNGQDTTEFIRVMTPDAGGSDKVSKNRGFMAIPEVGDQVVVNFVHQHPDRPFVMGGMFHGGVGGGGGQNNNVKSLSSRSGNKLELDDGAGSVFLTDQGGANMKFDGAGNAMTNANNDKTVTVGNNNTVNVGSVSSINVGGKEGGGANSMLKMDNSGKITLECDTTITIKTGSSSITMTTGGDITIEGLNVKVIGKTTTELGKAAANPGIKIDSDINANAAKINTSSSGPTNIKGADVEINKG
;
A
#
# COMPACT_ATOMS: atom_id res chain seq x y z
N MET A 1 -30.92 46.15 28.01
CA MET A 1 -32.39 46.20 27.93
C MET A 1 -32.89 44.77 27.82
N PHE A 2 -33.69 44.39 28.82
CA PHE A 2 -34.51 43.16 28.95
C PHE A 2 -35.32 42.88 27.67
N GLN A 3 -35.79 41.69 27.30
CA GLN A 3 -36.40 40.61 28.09
C GLN A 3 -36.65 39.42 27.13
N ASP A 4 -36.13 38.23 27.42
CA ASP A 4 -36.85 37.03 27.90
C ASP A 4 -37.49 36.09 26.86
N SER A 5 -36.99 34.87 26.97
CA SER A 5 -37.53 33.57 26.62
C SER A 5 -38.99 33.32 27.04
N LYS A 6 -39.71 32.52 26.25
CA LYS A 6 -40.65 31.52 26.80
C LYS A 6 -40.64 30.23 26.00
N SER A 7 -40.25 29.16 26.67
CA SER A 7 -40.70 27.80 26.44
C SER A 7 -42.10 27.62 27.08
N SER A 8 -42.93 26.74 26.53
CA SER A 8 -43.42 25.53 27.22
C SER A 8 -44.71 24.93 26.62
N LYS A 9 -44.61 23.60 26.42
CA LYS A 9 -45.59 22.53 26.72
C LYS A 9 -46.87 22.37 25.87
N ASN A 10 -46.83 21.27 25.10
CA ASN A 10 -47.71 20.10 25.13
C ASN A 10 -49.21 20.30 25.44
N GLN A 11 -50.06 19.88 24.49
CA GLN A 11 -51.20 18.99 24.75
C GLN A 11 -51.66 18.30 23.44
N ILE A 12 -51.75 16.96 23.50
CA ILE A 12 -52.44 16.02 22.59
C ILE A 12 -53.68 15.58 23.38
N PRO A 13 -54.93 15.38 22.85
CA PRO A 13 -55.23 14.15 22.08
C PRO A 13 -56.49 14.03 21.16
N LYS A 14 -56.42 13.04 20.24
CA LYS A 14 -57.49 12.11 19.74
C LYS A 14 -58.72 12.72 19.01
N SER A 15 -59.39 12.11 18.02
CA SER A 15 -59.30 10.84 17.27
C SER A 15 -60.46 10.76 16.24
N LYS A 16 -60.28 9.95 15.17
CA LYS A 16 -61.32 9.21 14.37
C LYS A 16 -62.32 10.07 13.56
N LYS A 17 -62.90 9.66 12.44
CA LYS A 17 -62.83 8.59 11.41
C LYS A 17 -63.90 9.04 10.38
N ASP A 18 -63.76 8.72 9.10
CA ASP A 18 -64.86 8.08 8.35
C ASP A 18 -64.40 7.55 6.99
N LEU A 19 -64.87 6.31 6.75
CA LEU A 19 -64.77 5.53 5.52
C LEU A 19 -65.97 5.83 4.63
N ASP A 20 -65.84 5.69 3.30
CA ASP A 20 -66.38 4.54 2.56
C ASP A 20 -66.44 4.81 1.05
N SER A 21 -65.94 3.85 0.26
CA SER A 21 -66.70 3.22 -0.82
C SER A 21 -65.88 2.10 -1.47
N ILE A 22 -66.44 0.88 -1.47
CA ILE A 22 -65.87 -0.38 -1.96
C ILE A 22 -66.67 -0.88 -3.17
N LYS A 23 -65.99 -1.46 -4.18
CA LYS A 23 -66.23 -2.80 -4.84
C LYS A 23 -65.98 -2.79 -6.38
N PRO A 24 -65.69 -3.94 -7.04
CA PRO A 24 -64.90 -5.11 -6.61
C PRO A 24 -64.01 -5.79 -7.73
N ALA A 25 -63.01 -6.56 -7.26
CA ALA A 25 -62.49 -7.88 -7.70
C ALA A 25 -61.89 -8.18 -9.11
N ASP A 26 -60.64 -8.68 -9.09
CA ASP A 26 -60.10 -9.74 -9.97
C ASP A 26 -59.12 -10.62 -9.13
N PRO A 27 -59.03 -11.95 -9.30
CA PRO A 27 -58.36 -12.86 -8.36
C PRO A 27 -56.88 -13.12 -8.72
N ASP A 28 -56.12 -13.57 -7.71
CA ASP A 28 -54.73 -14.06 -7.75
C ASP A 28 -53.54 -13.06 -7.78
N PRO A 29 -53.13 -12.53 -6.60
CA PRO A 29 -51.83 -11.89 -6.41
C PRO A 29 -50.72 -12.83 -5.93
N VAL A 30 -51.02 -14.08 -5.54
CA VAL A 30 -50.07 -14.92 -4.78
C VAL A 30 -48.96 -15.50 -5.65
N ASN A 31 -49.21 -15.82 -6.92
CA ASN A 31 -48.26 -16.55 -7.78
C ASN A 31 -47.22 -15.66 -8.50
N LYS A 32 -47.41 -14.33 -8.52
CA LYS A 32 -46.46 -13.35 -9.09
C LYS A 32 -45.46 -12.79 -8.08
N ALA A 33 -45.82 -12.78 -6.79
CA ALA A 33 -44.92 -12.35 -5.72
C ALA A 33 -43.88 -13.43 -5.38
N GLU A 34 -44.26 -14.72 -5.40
CA GLU A 34 -43.34 -15.83 -5.11
C GLU A 34 -42.27 -16.01 -6.20
N LYS A 35 -42.61 -15.89 -7.49
CA LYS A 35 -41.62 -15.97 -8.59
C LYS A 35 -40.66 -14.78 -8.63
N LYS A 36 -41.04 -13.61 -8.11
CA LYS A 36 -40.15 -12.44 -7.98
C LYS A 36 -39.26 -12.56 -6.74
N ALA A 37 -39.78 -13.12 -5.64
CA ALA A 37 -39.02 -13.39 -4.42
C ALA A 37 -38.00 -14.53 -4.60
N GLU A 38 -38.27 -15.56 -5.39
CA GLU A 38 -37.29 -16.60 -5.73
C GLU A 38 -36.17 -16.10 -6.65
N LYS A 39 -36.49 -15.21 -7.60
CA LYS A 39 -35.47 -14.58 -8.46
C LYS A 39 -34.55 -13.66 -7.65
N ILE A 40 -35.12 -12.89 -6.70
CA ILE A 40 -34.34 -12.04 -5.79
C ILE A 40 -33.54 -12.90 -4.78
N LYS A 41 -34.08 -14.01 -4.27
CA LYS A 41 -33.33 -14.94 -3.41
C LYS A 41 -32.17 -15.63 -4.13
N LYS A 42 -32.31 -16.00 -5.41
CA LYS A 42 -31.20 -16.54 -6.21
C LYS A 42 -30.12 -15.48 -6.48
N THR A 43 -30.49 -14.26 -6.86
CA THR A 43 -29.51 -13.18 -7.08
C THR A 43 -28.81 -12.75 -5.78
N VAL A 44 -29.50 -12.77 -4.63
CA VAL A 44 -28.92 -12.48 -3.32
C VAL A 44 -28.10 -13.66 -2.76
N GLN A 45 -28.38 -14.91 -3.11
CA GLN A 45 -27.51 -16.05 -2.78
C GLN A 45 -26.22 -16.07 -3.60
N THR A 46 -26.27 -15.70 -4.89
CA THR A 46 -25.05 -15.60 -5.73
C THR A 46 -24.20 -14.38 -5.35
N ALA A 47 -24.81 -13.25 -4.99
CA ALA A 47 -24.10 -12.08 -4.46
C ALA A 47 -23.61 -12.27 -3.01
N GLY A 48 -24.38 -13.00 -2.19
CA GLY A 48 -24.02 -13.30 -0.79
C GLY A 48 -22.88 -14.32 -0.66
N GLN A 49 -22.71 -15.23 -1.63
CA GLN A 49 -21.53 -16.08 -1.68
C GLN A 49 -20.27 -15.27 -2.00
N ALA A 50 -20.31 -14.33 -2.96
CA ALA A 50 -19.18 -13.46 -3.27
C ALA A 50 -18.80 -12.50 -2.13
N LEU A 51 -19.79 -11.96 -1.39
CA LEU A 51 -19.56 -11.04 -0.26
C LEU A 51 -19.16 -11.74 1.06
N SER A 52 -19.45 -13.03 1.24
CA SER A 52 -19.07 -13.76 2.47
C SER A 52 -17.59 -14.18 2.50
N TYR A 53 -16.94 -14.22 1.34
CA TYR A 53 -15.52 -14.54 1.25
C TYR A 53 -14.65 -13.33 1.64
N THR A 54 -15.02 -12.12 1.22
CA THR A 54 -14.24 -10.89 1.46
C THR A 54 -14.03 -10.56 2.94
N ASP A 55 -15.03 -10.79 3.80
CA ASP A 55 -14.94 -10.39 5.23
C ASP A 55 -14.13 -11.35 6.12
N ASN A 56 -13.85 -12.58 5.68
CA ASN A 56 -13.30 -13.65 6.53
C ASN A 56 -11.82 -13.99 6.31
N PHE A 57 -11.20 -13.53 5.22
CA PHE A 57 -9.80 -13.86 4.92
C PHE A 57 -8.81 -12.96 5.67
N MET A 58 -9.05 -11.65 5.64
CA MET A 58 -8.13 -10.63 6.18
C MET A 58 -8.21 -10.48 7.72
N ASN A 59 -9.23 -11.08 8.34
CA ASN A 59 -9.36 -11.17 9.81
C ASN A 59 -8.61 -12.36 10.44
N LYS A 60 -7.95 -13.22 9.66
CA LYS A 60 -7.18 -14.35 10.22
C LYS A 60 -5.83 -13.87 10.76
N ALA A 61 -5.48 -14.31 11.97
CA ALA A 61 -4.14 -14.16 12.53
C ALA A 61 -3.11 -14.77 11.59
N THR A 62 -1.89 -14.18 11.58
CA THR A 62 -0.70 -14.58 10.80
C THR A 62 -0.64 -16.11 10.69
N GLN A 63 -1.05 -16.64 9.54
CA GLN A 63 -0.96 -18.08 9.32
C GLN A 63 0.53 -18.38 9.09
N PRO A 64 1.14 -19.31 9.85
CA PRO A 64 2.49 -19.76 9.54
C PRO A 64 2.54 -20.27 8.09
N ASN A 65 3.72 -20.26 7.47
CA ASN A 65 3.96 -20.76 6.12
C ASN A 65 3.85 -22.30 6.02
N THR A 66 2.84 -22.87 6.67
CA THR A 66 2.40 -24.24 6.51
C THR A 66 1.73 -24.35 5.14
N ALA A 67 2.14 -25.34 4.35
CA ALA A 67 1.48 -25.67 3.10
C ALA A 67 -0.03 -25.77 3.36
N LEU A 68 -0.81 -24.87 2.76
CA LEU A 68 -2.27 -24.88 2.85
C LEU A 68 -2.76 -26.00 1.95
N VAL A 69 -2.69 -27.22 2.48
CA VAL A 69 -3.32 -28.37 1.86
C VAL A 69 -4.82 -28.15 2.02
N SER A 70 -5.52 -27.88 0.92
CA SER A 70 -6.98 -27.90 0.90
C SER A 70 -7.47 -29.16 1.62
N GLU A 71 -8.20 -28.99 2.73
CA GLU A 71 -8.66 -30.07 3.59
C GLU A 71 -9.28 -31.18 2.74
N ASN A 72 -8.66 -32.38 2.75
CA ASN A 72 -8.99 -33.63 2.03
C ASN A 72 -8.15 -34.04 0.80
N LYS A 73 -6.91 -33.58 0.58
CA LYS A 73 -6.06 -34.22 -0.45
C LYS A 73 -4.63 -34.55 -0.01
N ILE A 74 -4.26 -35.82 -0.22
CA ILE A 74 -3.09 -36.56 0.28
C ILE A 74 -1.85 -36.28 -0.61
N TRP A 75 -1.56 -35.01 -0.93
CA TRP A 75 -0.58 -34.67 -1.98
C TRP A 75 0.89 -34.56 -1.53
N ASN A 76 1.16 -34.52 -0.23
CA ASN A 76 2.53 -34.26 0.26
C ASN A 76 3.48 -35.45 0.11
N GLU A 77 2.95 -36.66 -0.11
CA GLU A 77 3.72 -37.88 -0.30
C GLU A 77 3.35 -38.63 -1.59
N GLN A 78 2.36 -38.15 -2.35
CA GLN A 78 1.91 -38.79 -3.57
C GLN A 78 2.47 -38.10 -4.82
N PRO A 79 3.08 -38.86 -5.76
CA PRO A 79 3.35 -38.36 -7.10
C PRO A 79 2.05 -37.78 -7.71
N THR A 80 2.09 -36.53 -8.19
CA THR A 80 0.87 -35.81 -8.59
C THR A 80 0.36 -36.21 -9.96
N SER A 81 1.17 -36.92 -10.76
CA SER A 81 0.64 -37.57 -11.95
C SER A 81 -0.17 -38.76 -11.50
N LYS A 82 -1.47 -38.67 -11.77
CA LYS A 82 -2.33 -39.84 -11.73
C LYS A 82 -2.02 -40.75 -12.95
N ILE A 83 -0.74 -40.98 -13.32
CA ILE A 83 -0.42 -42.10 -14.21
C ILE A 83 -0.65 -43.39 -13.42
N PHE A 84 -1.87 -43.89 -13.52
CA PHE A 84 -2.23 -45.15 -12.89
C PHE A 84 -1.44 -46.25 -13.58
N ASN A 85 -0.75 -47.08 -12.79
CA ASN A 85 0.06 -48.20 -13.27
C ASN A 85 1.24 -47.84 -14.21
N ALA A 86 1.96 -46.73 -13.97
CA ALA A 86 3.12 -46.32 -14.80
C ALA A 86 4.17 -47.42 -15.05
N GLY A 87 4.36 -48.34 -14.10
CA GLY A 87 5.28 -49.48 -14.27
C GLY A 87 4.87 -50.49 -15.35
N SER A 88 3.65 -50.40 -15.87
CA SER A 88 3.16 -51.19 -17.01
C SER A 88 3.49 -50.57 -18.37
N ILE A 89 3.96 -49.32 -18.44
CA ILE A 89 4.37 -48.66 -19.69
C ILE A 89 5.43 -49.50 -20.43
N PRO A 90 6.59 -49.82 -19.81
CA PRO A 90 7.60 -50.65 -20.48
C PRO A 90 7.15 -52.11 -20.70
N LYS A 91 6.28 -52.65 -19.82
CA LYS A 91 5.74 -54.01 -19.99
C LYS A 91 4.76 -54.13 -21.16
N SER A 92 4.12 -53.02 -21.50
CA SER A 92 3.18 -52.93 -22.61
C SER A 92 3.88 -52.63 -23.93
N GLU A 93 5.15 -52.22 -23.92
CA GLU A 93 5.88 -51.92 -25.16
C GLU A 93 6.10 -53.19 -25.99
N LEU A 94 5.70 -53.16 -27.26
CA LEU A 94 5.94 -54.24 -28.23
C LEU A 94 6.82 -53.68 -29.34
N LEU A 95 8.03 -54.23 -29.46
CA LEU A 95 8.99 -53.81 -30.48
C LEU A 95 8.38 -53.90 -31.89
N GLY A 96 8.35 -52.75 -32.58
CA GLY A 96 7.84 -52.64 -33.95
C GLY A 96 6.33 -52.54 -34.11
N ILE A 97 5.55 -52.48 -33.01
CA ILE A 97 4.09 -52.35 -33.04
C ILE A 97 3.67 -51.11 -32.26
N ASN A 98 3.10 -50.11 -32.95
CA ASN A 98 2.41 -49.01 -32.29
C ASN A 98 1.09 -49.51 -31.72
N ARG A 99 0.95 -49.45 -30.38
CA ARG A 99 -0.31 -49.81 -29.73
C ARG A 99 -1.40 -48.80 -30.07
N VAL A 100 -2.59 -49.34 -30.24
CA VAL A 100 -3.80 -48.54 -30.39
C VAL A 100 -4.17 -47.95 -29.03
N VAL A 101 -4.45 -46.65 -29.01
CA VAL A 101 -4.89 -45.90 -27.84
C VAL A 101 -6.42 -45.86 -27.81
N LYS A 102 -7.00 -46.11 -26.64
CA LYS A 102 -8.41 -45.89 -26.35
C LYS A 102 -8.53 -44.61 -25.51
N LEU A 103 -9.37 -43.69 -25.95
CA LEU A 103 -9.76 -42.53 -25.16
C LEU A 103 -11.09 -42.78 -24.48
N GLU A 104 -11.17 -42.54 -23.17
CA GLU A 104 -12.44 -42.44 -22.45
C GLU A 104 -12.74 -40.99 -22.14
N ILE A 105 -13.76 -40.47 -22.81
CA ILE A 105 -14.12 -39.06 -22.75
C ILE A 105 -15.38 -38.92 -21.91
N ILE A 106 -15.31 -38.10 -20.87
CA ILE A 106 -16.37 -37.88 -19.90
C ILE A 106 -16.62 -36.38 -19.80
N ILE A 107 -17.84 -35.93 -20.09
CA ILE A 107 -18.24 -34.52 -19.97
C ILE A 107 -19.32 -34.45 -18.89
N GLU A 108 -19.01 -33.84 -17.74
CA GLU A 108 -19.91 -33.76 -16.57
C GLU A 108 -20.61 -35.10 -16.23
N GLY A 109 -19.84 -36.19 -16.25
CA GLY A 109 -20.33 -37.54 -15.97
C GLY A 109 -20.99 -38.26 -17.16
N LYS A 110 -21.27 -37.58 -18.28
CA LYS A 110 -21.75 -38.23 -19.51
C LYS A 110 -20.57 -38.80 -20.30
N ILE A 111 -20.59 -40.11 -20.53
CA ILE A 111 -19.58 -40.82 -21.33
C ILE A 111 -19.86 -40.60 -22.83
N ILE A 112 -18.85 -40.14 -23.57
CA ILE A 112 -18.87 -40.04 -25.02
C ILE A 112 -18.30 -41.32 -25.61
N LYS A 113 -19.17 -42.14 -26.23
CA LYS A 113 -18.81 -43.49 -26.69
C LYS A 113 -17.96 -43.50 -27.96
N HIS A 114 -18.19 -42.54 -28.85
CA HIS A 114 -17.56 -42.48 -30.17
C HIS A 114 -17.09 -41.06 -30.46
N PHE A 115 -15.86 -40.94 -30.95
CA PHE A 115 -15.27 -39.71 -31.45
C PHE A 115 -14.63 -39.98 -32.81
N LYS A 116 -14.50 -38.94 -33.64
CA LYS A 116 -13.82 -39.01 -34.94
C LYS A 116 -12.34 -38.70 -34.81
N HIS A 117 -12.02 -37.67 -34.04
CA HIS A 117 -10.67 -37.17 -33.89
C HIS A 117 -10.53 -36.39 -32.60
N PHE A 118 -9.38 -36.49 -31.95
CA PHE A 118 -9.05 -35.73 -30.75
C PHE A 118 -7.63 -35.20 -30.85
N THR A 119 -7.47 -33.89 -30.64
CA THR A 119 -6.17 -33.24 -30.48
C THR A 119 -6.08 -32.57 -29.12
N LEU A 120 -4.90 -32.60 -28.51
CA LEU A 120 -4.59 -31.93 -27.26
C LEU A 120 -3.15 -31.39 -27.32
N THR A 121 -2.99 -30.08 -27.18
CA THR A 121 -1.70 -29.40 -27.09
C THR A 121 -1.52 -28.90 -25.66
N GLN A 122 -0.50 -29.38 -24.98
CA GLN A 122 -0.16 -29.00 -23.60
C GLN A 122 1.16 -28.23 -23.55
N SER A 123 1.25 -27.29 -22.62
CA SER A 123 2.39 -26.39 -22.47
C SER A 123 2.58 -26.03 -21.00
N ALA A 124 3.83 -26.01 -20.55
CA ALA A 124 4.17 -25.52 -19.22
C ALA A 124 4.04 -23.98 -19.09
N VAL A 125 4.00 -23.25 -20.21
CA VAL A 125 4.06 -21.78 -20.23
C VAL A 125 2.77 -21.09 -20.68
N LYS A 126 1.82 -21.86 -21.23
CA LYS A 126 0.54 -21.38 -21.78
C LYS A 126 -0.61 -22.28 -21.33
N HIS A 127 -1.84 -21.85 -21.60
CA HIS A 127 -2.98 -22.76 -21.51
C HIS A 127 -2.82 -23.96 -22.43
N HIS A 128 -3.36 -25.09 -22.00
CA HIS A 128 -3.51 -26.24 -22.89
C HIS A 128 -4.73 -26.00 -23.76
N GLU A 129 -4.70 -26.52 -24.98
CA GLU A 129 -5.79 -26.42 -25.95
C GLU A 129 -6.18 -27.82 -26.40
N PHE A 130 -7.48 -28.10 -26.53
CA PHE A 130 -7.95 -29.37 -27.08
C PHE A 130 -9.06 -29.16 -28.11
N ASN A 131 -9.15 -30.09 -29.06
CA ASN A 131 -10.25 -30.18 -30.02
C ASN A 131 -10.76 -31.62 -30.07
N LEU A 132 -12.06 -31.78 -29.84
CA LEU A 132 -12.75 -33.05 -29.92
C LEU A 132 -13.81 -33.01 -31.02
N MET A 133 -13.60 -33.80 -32.07
CA MET A 133 -14.55 -33.94 -33.17
C MET A 133 -15.41 -35.18 -32.96
N LEU A 134 -16.73 -35.01 -33.00
CA LEU A 134 -17.72 -36.07 -32.89
C LEU A 134 -18.54 -36.16 -34.18
N ALA A 135 -19.05 -37.36 -34.47
CA ALA A 135 -20.04 -37.54 -35.52
C ALA A 135 -21.37 -36.85 -35.13
N HIS A 136 -22.15 -36.43 -36.12
CA HIS A 136 -23.46 -35.79 -35.92
C HIS A 136 -24.41 -36.57 -34.99
N ASP A 137 -24.32 -37.89 -34.93
CA ASP A 137 -25.18 -38.80 -34.15
C ASP A 137 -24.55 -39.29 -32.83
N ALA A 138 -23.33 -38.82 -32.49
CA ALA A 138 -22.54 -39.34 -31.37
C ALA A 138 -23.17 -39.09 -29.97
N LEU A 139 -24.15 -38.18 -29.87
CA LEU A 139 -24.80 -37.82 -28.61
C LEU A 139 -26.11 -38.60 -28.33
N GLY A 140 -26.50 -39.49 -29.24
CA GLY A 140 -27.70 -40.35 -29.15
C GLY A 140 -28.82 -39.97 -30.12
N GLY A 141 -28.80 -38.75 -30.65
CA GLY A 141 -29.65 -38.28 -31.74
C GLY A 141 -28.81 -37.51 -32.77
N ALA A 142 -29.30 -37.38 -34.00
CA ALA A 142 -28.63 -36.62 -35.06
C ALA A 142 -28.70 -35.11 -34.75
N GLU A 143 -27.56 -34.52 -34.44
CA GLU A 143 -27.37 -33.08 -34.30
C GLU A 143 -27.19 -32.42 -35.67
N ASN A 144 -27.62 -31.17 -35.79
CA ASN A 144 -27.41 -30.32 -36.97
C ASN A 144 -26.77 -28.99 -36.54
N HIS A 145 -26.81 -27.98 -37.41
CA HIS A 145 -26.25 -26.65 -37.12
C HIS A 145 -26.86 -25.95 -35.89
N ASN A 146 -27.99 -26.44 -35.36
CA ASN A 146 -28.58 -25.93 -34.12
C ASN A 146 -27.90 -26.47 -32.87
N LEU A 147 -27.15 -27.58 -32.91
CA LEU A 147 -26.36 -28.09 -31.79
C LEU A 147 -27.15 -28.29 -30.47
N GLU A 148 -28.43 -28.68 -30.54
CA GLU A 148 -29.37 -28.69 -29.40
C GLU A 148 -28.83 -29.43 -28.16
N GLN A 149 -28.24 -30.63 -28.33
CA GLN A 149 -27.63 -31.34 -27.21
C GLN A 149 -26.22 -30.82 -26.91
N ALA A 150 -25.44 -30.53 -27.96
CA ALA A 150 -24.04 -30.15 -27.83
C ALA A 150 -23.85 -28.82 -27.09
N GLN A 151 -24.78 -27.87 -27.22
CA GLN A 151 -24.77 -26.59 -26.48
C GLN A 151 -24.68 -26.78 -24.96
N ASN A 152 -25.26 -27.87 -24.42
CA ASN A 152 -25.22 -28.14 -22.98
C ASN A 152 -23.82 -28.45 -22.44
N PHE A 153 -22.85 -28.71 -23.32
CA PHE A 153 -21.46 -28.94 -22.97
C PHE A 153 -20.64 -27.66 -22.86
N LEU A 154 -21.14 -26.52 -23.33
CA LEU A 154 -20.42 -25.25 -23.22
C LEU A 154 -20.18 -24.88 -21.74
N GLY A 155 -18.94 -24.54 -21.39
CA GLY A 155 -18.51 -24.21 -20.03
C GLY A 155 -18.41 -25.41 -19.08
N LYS A 156 -18.56 -26.65 -19.58
CA LYS A 156 -18.53 -27.87 -18.77
C LYS A 156 -17.14 -28.46 -18.64
N ARG A 157 -16.92 -29.20 -17.55
CA ARG A 157 -15.69 -29.96 -17.29
C ARG A 157 -15.65 -31.19 -18.19
N ILE A 158 -14.55 -31.36 -18.92
CA ILE A 158 -14.23 -32.57 -19.69
C ILE A 158 -13.08 -33.32 -19.00
N THR A 159 -13.14 -34.64 -19.03
CA THR A 159 -12.04 -35.53 -18.65
C THR A 159 -11.79 -36.50 -19.79
N VAL A 160 -10.54 -36.57 -20.24
CA VAL A 160 -10.08 -37.50 -21.28
C VAL A 160 -9.07 -38.43 -20.65
N VAL A 161 -9.36 -39.72 -20.61
CA VAL A 161 -8.46 -40.75 -20.09
C VAL A 161 -7.78 -41.45 -21.26
N PHE A 162 -6.46 -41.34 -21.33
CA PHE A 162 -5.62 -42.06 -22.28
C PHE A 162 -5.27 -43.43 -21.73
N LYS A 163 -5.49 -44.48 -22.53
CA LYS A 163 -5.06 -45.85 -22.20
C LYS A 163 -4.77 -46.67 -23.45
N TYR A 164 -4.04 -47.77 -23.32
CA TYR A 164 -3.90 -48.74 -24.39
C TYR A 164 -5.17 -49.57 -24.53
N LYS A 165 -5.56 -49.83 -25.78
CA LYS A 165 -6.69 -50.68 -26.11
C LYS A 165 -6.33 -52.15 -25.84
N ASP A 166 -7.28 -52.89 -25.26
CA ASP A 166 -7.20 -54.35 -25.04
C ASP A 166 -6.02 -54.79 -24.13
N VAL A 167 -5.67 -53.96 -23.13
CA VAL A 167 -4.68 -54.27 -22.08
C VAL A 167 -5.38 -54.22 -20.72
N GLU A 168 -5.45 -55.35 -20.01
CA GLU A 168 -6.15 -55.44 -18.71
C GLU A 168 -5.58 -54.47 -17.66
N GLU A 169 -4.25 -54.40 -17.57
CA GLU A 169 -3.52 -53.50 -16.67
C GLU A 169 -2.85 -52.36 -17.44
N SER A 170 -3.61 -51.66 -18.29
CA SER A 170 -3.08 -50.52 -19.04
C SER A 170 -2.60 -49.40 -18.11
N PRO A 171 -1.50 -48.68 -18.46
CA PRO A 171 -1.27 -47.37 -17.89
C PRO A 171 -2.40 -46.43 -18.30
N GLU A 172 -2.80 -45.53 -17.40
CA GLU A 172 -3.84 -44.55 -17.66
C GLU A 172 -3.37 -43.14 -17.30
N ARG A 173 -3.65 -42.14 -18.16
CA ARG A 173 -3.38 -40.72 -17.86
C ARG A 173 -4.61 -39.89 -18.16
N ASN A 174 -4.99 -39.03 -17.22
CA ASN A 174 -6.10 -38.11 -17.38
C ASN A 174 -5.63 -36.77 -17.96
N PHE A 175 -6.47 -36.15 -18.78
CA PHE A 175 -6.46 -34.72 -19.02
C PHE A 175 -7.81 -34.14 -18.58
N VAL A 176 -7.78 -33.03 -17.85
CA VAL A 176 -8.95 -32.30 -17.40
C VAL A 176 -8.96 -30.92 -18.04
N GLY A 177 -10.07 -30.56 -18.67
CA GLY A 177 -10.24 -29.28 -19.34
C GLY A 177 -11.62 -28.68 -19.13
N VAL A 178 -11.82 -27.51 -19.72
CA VAL A 178 -13.10 -26.82 -19.82
C VAL A 178 -13.43 -26.56 -21.29
N ILE A 179 -14.65 -26.92 -21.70
CA ILE A 179 -15.13 -26.67 -23.06
C ILE A 179 -15.48 -25.20 -23.18
N THR A 180 -14.75 -24.45 -24.01
CA THR A 180 -14.96 -23.00 -24.20
C THR A 180 -15.69 -22.69 -25.50
N GLU A 181 -15.80 -23.65 -26.42
CA GLU A 181 -16.49 -23.50 -27.69
C GLU A 181 -17.19 -24.81 -28.09
N VAL A 182 -18.39 -24.66 -28.64
CA VAL A 182 -19.16 -25.74 -29.26
C VAL A 182 -19.52 -25.29 -30.67
N GLY A 183 -19.10 -26.06 -31.67
CA GLY A 183 -19.26 -25.73 -33.08
C GLY A 183 -19.83 -26.88 -33.90
N PHE A 184 -20.28 -26.54 -35.10
CA PHE A 184 -20.72 -27.48 -36.14
C PHE A 184 -19.82 -27.30 -37.36
N SER A 185 -19.23 -28.39 -37.86
CA SER A 185 -18.39 -28.38 -39.06
C SER A 185 -18.93 -29.37 -40.08
N GLN A 186 -19.10 -28.93 -41.33
CA GLN A 186 -19.63 -29.76 -42.41
C GLN A 186 -18.82 -29.55 -43.68
N GLU A 187 -18.34 -30.65 -44.24
CA GLU A 187 -17.54 -30.64 -45.46
C GLU A 187 -18.09 -31.62 -46.49
N LYS A 188 -17.95 -31.27 -47.78
CA LYS A 188 -18.08 -32.18 -48.94
C LYS A 188 -19.33 -33.06 -48.94
N GLY A 189 -20.47 -32.50 -48.52
CA GLY A 189 -21.76 -33.23 -48.47
C GLY A 189 -21.88 -34.24 -47.32
N SER A 190 -20.97 -34.23 -46.34
CA SER A 190 -21.11 -35.05 -45.13
C SER A 190 -22.30 -34.61 -44.28
N LEU A 191 -22.74 -35.48 -43.36
CA LEU A 191 -23.82 -35.21 -42.41
C LEU A 191 -23.42 -34.20 -41.30
N GLY A 192 -22.21 -33.65 -41.37
CA GLY A 192 -21.66 -32.73 -40.38
C GLY A 192 -20.97 -33.42 -39.20
N ASN A 193 -20.28 -32.61 -38.41
CA ASN A 193 -19.52 -32.97 -37.23
C ASN A 193 -19.82 -31.97 -36.12
N ILE A 194 -19.86 -32.45 -34.89
CA ILE A 194 -19.86 -31.61 -33.70
C ILE A 194 -18.41 -31.40 -33.31
N VAL A 195 -18.01 -30.16 -33.07
CA VAL A 195 -16.64 -29.80 -32.67
C VAL A 195 -16.69 -29.18 -31.29
N LEU A 196 -16.04 -29.80 -30.32
CA LEU A 196 -15.90 -29.28 -28.97
C LEU A 196 -14.45 -28.82 -28.80
N THR A 197 -14.26 -27.51 -28.69
CA THR A 197 -12.94 -26.91 -28.46
C THR A 197 -12.89 -26.37 -27.03
N GLY A 198 -11.73 -26.48 -26.39
CA GLY A 198 -11.58 -25.98 -25.04
C GLY A 198 -10.15 -25.87 -24.61
N ASN A 199 -9.99 -25.48 -23.35
CA ASN A 199 -8.69 -25.17 -22.77
C ASN A 199 -8.48 -25.88 -21.44
N SER A 200 -7.26 -25.83 -20.90
CA SER A 200 -7.02 -26.13 -19.49
C SER A 200 -7.82 -25.20 -18.59
N PRO A 201 -8.13 -25.61 -17.33
CA PRO A 201 -8.87 -24.78 -16.39
C PRO A 201 -8.23 -23.42 -16.11
N THR A 202 -6.91 -23.29 -16.35
CA THR A 202 -6.18 -22.02 -16.23
C THR A 202 -6.76 -20.90 -17.09
N VAL A 203 -7.49 -21.18 -18.18
CA VAL A 203 -8.18 -20.15 -18.96
C VAL A 203 -9.22 -19.40 -18.14
N LEU A 204 -9.80 -20.04 -17.11
CA LEU A 204 -10.77 -19.41 -16.21
C LEU A 204 -10.12 -18.38 -15.26
N LEU A 205 -8.79 -18.44 -15.11
CA LEU A 205 -8.00 -17.44 -14.40
C LEU A 205 -7.70 -16.22 -15.30
N ASP A 206 -7.83 -16.36 -16.62
CA ASP A 206 -7.75 -15.27 -17.61
C ASP A 206 -9.14 -14.67 -17.92
N ALA A 207 -9.87 -14.40 -16.84
CA ALA A 207 -11.08 -13.58 -16.88
C ALA A 207 -10.76 -12.10 -17.12
N ALA A 208 -11.73 -11.21 -16.92
CA ALA A 208 -11.49 -9.77 -17.03
C ALA A 208 -10.43 -9.30 -16.02
N PRO A 209 -9.61 -8.28 -16.36
CA PRO A 209 -8.66 -7.68 -15.44
C PRO A 209 -9.33 -7.27 -14.11
N HIS A 210 -8.60 -7.48 -13.02
CA HIS A 210 -9.09 -7.24 -11.67
C HIS A 210 -8.11 -6.36 -10.89
N ILE A 211 -8.63 -5.64 -9.89
CA ILE A 211 -7.82 -4.87 -8.95
C ILE A 211 -8.12 -5.37 -7.53
N GLN A 212 -7.09 -5.87 -6.84
CA GLN A 212 -7.15 -6.22 -5.44
C GLN A 212 -5.77 -6.14 -4.78
N SER A 213 -5.75 -6.22 -3.44
CA SER A 213 -4.52 -6.17 -2.65
C SER A 213 -4.52 -7.24 -1.57
N PHE A 214 -3.33 -7.72 -1.25
CA PHE A 214 -3.07 -8.70 -0.22
C PHE A 214 -2.04 -8.17 0.78
N GLY A 215 -2.27 -8.43 2.05
CA GLY A 215 -1.43 -7.93 3.14
C GLY A 215 -1.74 -6.48 3.50
N GLY A 216 -0.70 -5.69 3.77
CA GLY A 216 -0.78 -4.27 4.10
C GLY A 216 -0.67 -4.02 5.60
N ALA A 217 -1.80 -3.97 6.31
CA ALA A 217 -1.79 -3.80 7.76
C ALA A 217 -1.06 -4.94 8.49
N LYS A 218 -1.11 -6.14 7.92
CA LYS A 218 -0.38 -7.32 8.39
C LYS A 218 0.24 -8.03 7.19
N GLU A 219 1.36 -8.69 7.42
CA GLU A 219 1.97 -9.57 6.42
C GLU A 219 1.07 -10.78 6.14
N ILE A 220 1.18 -11.32 4.94
CA ILE A 220 0.42 -12.49 4.48
C ILE A 220 1.35 -13.48 3.76
N SER A 221 1.11 -14.78 3.91
CA SER A 221 1.94 -15.79 3.23
C SER A 221 1.61 -15.87 1.73
N LEU A 222 2.63 -16.09 0.90
CA LEU A 222 2.44 -16.24 -0.54
C LEU A 222 1.56 -17.47 -0.86
N ASN A 223 1.63 -18.51 -0.04
CA ASN A 223 0.71 -19.66 -0.10
C ASN A 223 -0.76 -19.24 0.04
N SER A 224 -1.08 -18.35 0.98
CA SER A 224 -2.46 -17.90 1.20
C SER A 224 -2.95 -17.05 0.03
N ILE A 225 -2.09 -16.18 -0.52
CA ILE A 225 -2.41 -15.37 -1.70
C ILE A 225 -2.73 -16.27 -2.90
N ALA A 226 -1.85 -17.22 -3.23
CA ALA A 226 -2.03 -18.07 -4.39
C ALA A 226 -3.25 -18.98 -4.24
N ASP A 227 -3.48 -19.57 -3.06
CA ASP A 227 -4.68 -20.38 -2.79
C ASP A 227 -5.97 -19.56 -2.96
N TRP A 228 -5.98 -18.32 -2.46
CA TRP A 228 -7.11 -17.40 -2.59
C TRP A 228 -7.41 -17.09 -4.06
N VAL A 229 -6.43 -16.58 -4.79
CA VAL A 229 -6.59 -16.15 -6.19
C VAL A 229 -6.99 -17.32 -7.09
N ILE A 230 -6.43 -18.51 -6.86
CA ILE A 230 -6.81 -19.71 -7.61
C ILE A 230 -8.27 -20.10 -7.31
N LYS A 231 -8.71 -20.03 -6.04
CA LYS A 231 -10.10 -20.34 -5.65
C LYS A 231 -11.10 -19.33 -6.21
N GLU A 232 -10.74 -18.05 -6.30
CA GLU A 232 -11.58 -17.03 -6.91
C GLU A 232 -11.88 -17.35 -8.38
N GLY A 233 -10.85 -17.72 -9.17
CA GLY A 233 -11.04 -18.02 -10.59
C GLY A 233 -11.53 -19.42 -10.91
N LEU A 234 -11.06 -20.46 -10.21
CA LEU A 234 -11.41 -21.86 -10.51
C LEU A 234 -12.60 -22.39 -9.70
N GLY A 235 -12.98 -21.71 -8.62
CA GLY A 235 -13.88 -22.22 -7.60
C GLY A 235 -13.24 -23.31 -6.74
N SER A 236 -13.91 -23.68 -5.64
CA SER A 236 -13.26 -24.50 -4.60
C SER A 236 -13.14 -26.00 -4.92
N ASN A 237 -14.00 -26.56 -5.80
CA ASN A 237 -14.19 -28.02 -5.89
C ASN A 237 -14.21 -28.63 -7.30
N LYS A 238 -14.07 -27.85 -8.38
CA LYS A 238 -14.18 -28.38 -9.76
C LYS A 238 -12.86 -28.83 -10.38
N PHE A 239 -11.77 -28.15 -10.03
CA PHE A 239 -10.46 -28.35 -10.61
C PHE A 239 -9.42 -28.49 -9.50
N ASP A 240 -8.46 -29.39 -9.71
CA ASP A 240 -7.43 -29.67 -8.74
C ASP A 240 -6.29 -28.65 -8.88
N PHE A 241 -5.78 -28.16 -7.76
CA PHE A 241 -4.59 -27.31 -7.71
C PHE A 241 -3.78 -27.59 -6.44
N ARG A 242 -2.51 -27.21 -6.46
CA ARG A 242 -1.53 -27.38 -5.40
C ARG A 242 -0.75 -26.09 -5.21
N VAL A 243 -0.65 -25.65 -3.96
CA VAL A 243 0.12 -24.47 -3.56
C VAL A 243 1.15 -24.88 -2.51
N ASP A 244 2.44 -24.73 -2.83
CA ASP A 244 3.58 -25.03 -1.95
C ASP A 244 4.74 -24.08 -2.24
N SER A 245 4.57 -22.80 -1.91
CA SER A 245 5.58 -21.76 -2.08
C SER A 245 6.82 -21.99 -1.20
N GLN A 246 8.00 -21.74 -1.77
CA GLN A 246 9.27 -21.63 -1.02
C GLN A 246 9.39 -20.31 -0.27
N HIS A 247 8.86 -19.23 -0.85
CA HIS A 247 8.86 -17.91 -0.27
C HIS A 247 7.92 -17.83 0.94
N GLY A 248 8.24 -16.91 1.85
CA GLY A 248 7.51 -16.73 3.10
C GLY A 248 6.36 -15.74 2.96
N ASN A 249 6.35 -14.79 3.89
CA ASN A 249 5.34 -13.74 3.93
C ASN A 249 5.76 -12.53 3.09
N VAL A 250 4.76 -11.88 2.52
CA VAL A 250 4.89 -10.60 1.82
C VAL A 250 4.17 -9.52 2.63
N SER A 251 4.74 -8.32 2.65
CA SER A 251 4.17 -7.19 3.39
C SER A 251 2.93 -6.63 2.70
N TYR A 252 3.00 -6.50 1.38
CA TYR A 252 1.94 -5.99 0.53
C TYR A 252 2.17 -6.46 -0.90
N SER A 253 1.12 -6.98 -1.55
CA SER A 253 1.12 -7.28 -2.98
C SER A 253 -0.22 -6.88 -3.59
N SER A 254 -0.21 -6.34 -4.79
CA SER A 254 -1.42 -5.94 -5.50
C SER A 254 -1.48 -6.62 -6.86
N GLN A 255 -2.66 -7.20 -7.13
CA GLN A 255 -3.11 -7.52 -8.47
C GLN A 255 -3.69 -6.23 -9.03
N TYR A 256 -3.02 -5.61 -10.00
CA TYR A 256 -3.41 -4.27 -10.49
C TYR A 256 -3.67 -4.31 -11.99
N GLU A 257 -4.95 -4.16 -12.37
CA GLU A 257 -5.42 -4.17 -13.76
C GLU A 257 -4.91 -5.37 -14.56
N GLU A 258 -4.88 -6.55 -13.91
CA GLU A 258 -4.38 -7.78 -14.52
C GLU A 258 -5.30 -8.95 -14.18
N THR A 259 -5.27 -10.00 -14.99
CA THR A 259 -6.04 -11.24 -14.75
C THR A 259 -5.43 -12.04 -13.59
N HIS A 260 -6.18 -13.00 -13.04
CA HIS A 260 -5.65 -13.87 -11.99
C HIS A 260 -4.49 -14.72 -12.49
N TYR A 261 -4.55 -15.19 -13.74
CA TYR A 261 -3.45 -15.94 -14.35
C TYR A 261 -2.21 -15.06 -14.49
N ASN A 262 -2.35 -13.84 -15.02
CA ASN A 262 -1.23 -12.92 -15.17
C ASN A 262 -0.58 -12.60 -13.82
N TYR A 263 -1.40 -12.34 -12.79
CA TYR A 263 -0.93 -12.12 -11.43
C TYR A 263 -0.14 -13.32 -10.90
N LEU A 264 -0.69 -14.54 -10.96
CA LEU A 264 -0.06 -15.77 -10.47
C LEU A 264 1.23 -16.08 -11.24
N ALA A 265 1.23 -15.95 -12.56
CA ALA A 265 2.41 -16.14 -13.40
C ALA A 265 3.52 -15.12 -13.07
N ARG A 266 3.15 -13.85 -12.92
CA ARG A 266 4.07 -12.76 -12.57
C ARG A 266 4.67 -12.97 -11.19
N ILE A 267 3.87 -13.21 -10.16
CA ILE A 267 4.38 -13.40 -8.80
C ILE A 267 5.20 -14.69 -8.68
N ALA A 268 4.85 -15.75 -9.40
CA ALA A 268 5.63 -16.98 -9.40
C ALA A 268 7.05 -16.72 -9.94
N GLU A 269 7.17 -16.12 -11.13
CA GLU A 269 8.48 -15.74 -11.67
C GLU A 269 9.22 -14.74 -10.75
N ALA A 270 8.50 -13.77 -10.19
CA ALA A 270 9.11 -12.71 -9.38
C ALA A 270 9.70 -13.23 -8.05
N TYR A 271 9.09 -14.25 -7.44
CA TYR A 271 9.57 -14.91 -6.22
C TYR A 271 10.35 -16.21 -6.46
N GLY A 272 10.51 -16.63 -7.72
CA GLY A 272 11.23 -17.87 -8.10
C GLY A 272 10.44 -19.16 -7.88
N GLU A 273 9.12 -19.07 -7.79
CA GLU A 273 8.20 -20.20 -7.73
C GLU A 273 7.87 -20.74 -9.12
N GLN A 274 7.41 -21.98 -9.19
CA GLN A 274 6.99 -22.62 -10.44
C GLN A 274 5.47 -22.50 -10.59
N PHE A 275 5.01 -22.16 -11.79
CA PHE A 275 3.59 -22.04 -12.11
C PHE A 275 3.27 -22.70 -13.45
N TYR A 276 2.59 -23.85 -13.43
CA TYR A 276 2.21 -24.58 -14.64
C TYR A 276 1.06 -25.55 -14.38
N TYR A 277 0.33 -25.92 -15.43
CA TYR A 277 -0.70 -26.95 -15.38
C TYR A 277 -0.14 -28.27 -15.91
N ASP A 278 -0.26 -29.37 -15.16
CA ASP A 278 0.28 -30.67 -15.59
C ASP A 278 -0.69 -31.46 -16.49
N GLY A 279 -1.89 -30.93 -16.73
CA GLY A 279 -2.98 -31.59 -17.45
C GLY A 279 -4.10 -32.06 -16.52
N GLU A 280 -3.89 -32.08 -15.21
CA GLU A 280 -4.90 -32.41 -14.22
C GLU A 280 -4.87 -31.48 -13.00
N VAL A 281 -3.68 -31.17 -12.49
CA VAL A 281 -3.43 -30.30 -11.34
C VAL A 281 -2.68 -29.04 -11.75
N LEU A 282 -3.15 -27.88 -11.28
CA LEU A 282 -2.43 -26.61 -11.39
C LEU A 282 -1.43 -26.47 -10.24
N HIS A 283 -0.16 -26.27 -10.55
CA HIS A 283 0.90 -26.13 -9.54
C HIS A 283 1.32 -24.68 -9.39
N PHE A 284 1.44 -24.23 -8.14
CA PHE A 284 2.08 -22.98 -7.75
C PHE A 284 3.09 -23.27 -6.63
N GLY A 285 4.37 -22.94 -6.81
CA GLY A 285 5.42 -23.13 -5.79
C GLY A 285 6.52 -24.09 -6.21
N LYS A 286 6.98 -24.94 -5.29
CA LYS A 286 7.97 -26.00 -5.57
C LYS A 286 7.45 -26.97 -6.63
N LEU A 287 8.37 -27.48 -7.45
CA LEU A 287 8.08 -28.66 -8.26
C LEU A 287 7.58 -29.81 -7.36
N PRO A 288 6.54 -30.53 -7.77
CA PRO A 288 6.07 -31.70 -7.04
C PRO A 288 7.18 -32.78 -6.98
N PRO A 289 7.10 -33.73 -6.03
CA PRO A 289 8.02 -34.86 -5.97
C PRO A 289 8.09 -35.59 -7.31
N GLN A 290 9.31 -35.85 -7.80
CA GLN A 290 9.50 -36.50 -9.09
C GLN A 290 9.13 -37.97 -9.05
N GLU A 291 8.50 -38.42 -10.13
CA GLU A 291 8.11 -39.82 -10.34
C GLU A 291 9.24 -40.64 -10.97
N LYS A 292 9.00 -41.94 -11.13
CA LYS A 292 9.88 -42.77 -11.95
C LYS A 292 9.85 -42.26 -13.39
N PRO A 293 11.01 -41.97 -14.01
CA PRO A 293 11.04 -41.46 -15.37
C PRO A 293 10.42 -42.44 -16.38
N VAL A 294 9.64 -41.90 -17.32
CA VAL A 294 9.14 -42.66 -18.46
C VAL A 294 10.32 -43.01 -19.37
N GLN A 295 10.46 -44.27 -19.75
CA GLN A 295 11.53 -44.70 -20.66
C GLN A 295 11.17 -44.34 -22.09
N LEU A 296 12.05 -43.59 -22.77
CA LEU A 296 11.92 -43.17 -24.15
C LEU A 296 13.11 -43.68 -24.96
N VAL A 297 12.89 -44.73 -25.74
CA VAL A 297 13.91 -45.38 -26.56
C VAL A 297 13.78 -44.92 -28.02
N TYR A 298 14.83 -44.31 -28.56
CA TYR A 298 14.92 -43.92 -29.97
C TYR A 298 14.87 -45.15 -30.89
N GLY A 299 13.99 -45.10 -31.90
CA GLY A 299 13.72 -46.21 -32.82
C GLY A 299 12.68 -47.22 -32.31
N SER A 300 12.14 -47.03 -31.10
CA SER A 300 11.01 -47.81 -30.56
C SER A 300 9.85 -46.89 -30.19
N SER A 301 9.88 -46.32 -28.99
CA SER A 301 8.87 -45.36 -28.50
C SER A 301 9.03 -43.93 -29.05
N VAL A 302 10.21 -43.58 -29.55
CA VAL A 302 10.53 -42.26 -30.15
C VAL A 302 11.01 -42.46 -31.58
N HIS A 303 10.37 -41.80 -32.55
CA HIS A 303 10.63 -42.00 -33.98
C HIS A 303 11.59 -40.95 -34.53
N ASP A 304 11.37 -39.68 -34.18
CA ASP A 304 12.24 -38.57 -34.52
C ASP A 304 12.71 -37.89 -33.23
N ILE A 305 13.96 -37.43 -33.20
CA ILE A 305 14.47 -36.64 -32.08
C ILE A 305 15.41 -35.54 -32.58
N LYS A 306 15.24 -34.34 -32.01
CA LYS A 306 15.98 -33.13 -32.33
C LYS A 306 16.52 -32.57 -31.02
N ILE A 307 17.84 -32.51 -30.92
CA ILE A 307 18.56 -31.98 -29.75
C ILE A 307 19.14 -30.61 -30.13
N LYS A 308 18.84 -29.58 -29.34
CA LYS A 308 19.27 -28.20 -29.58
C LYS A 308 19.96 -27.64 -28.34
N MET A 309 21.15 -27.08 -28.54
CA MET A 309 21.80 -26.20 -27.57
C MET A 309 21.54 -24.75 -27.99
N ARG A 310 21.28 -23.88 -27.01
CA ARG A 310 21.05 -22.45 -27.23
C ARG A 310 21.98 -21.66 -26.31
N ALA A 311 22.61 -20.61 -26.85
CA ALA A 311 23.28 -19.62 -26.03
C ALA A 311 22.20 -18.66 -25.48
N GLN A 312 22.09 -18.53 -24.17
CA GLN A 312 21.09 -17.67 -23.50
C GLN A 312 21.75 -16.67 -22.56
N HIS A 313 21.09 -15.53 -22.32
CA HIS A 313 21.51 -14.63 -21.25
C HIS A 313 21.05 -15.20 -19.90
N VAL A 314 21.99 -15.82 -19.16
CA VAL A 314 21.71 -16.57 -17.92
C VAL A 314 22.21 -15.90 -16.65
N ASN A 315 22.62 -14.62 -16.73
CA ASN A 315 23.19 -13.88 -15.60
C ASN A 315 22.41 -12.57 -15.32
N PRO A 316 21.14 -12.66 -14.89
CA PRO A 316 20.42 -11.50 -14.41
C PRO A 316 21.06 -11.00 -13.12
N VAL A 317 21.12 -9.67 -12.96
CA VAL A 317 21.59 -9.04 -11.71
C VAL A 317 20.51 -8.11 -11.21
N PHE A 318 20.02 -8.34 -9.99
CA PHE A 318 18.98 -7.49 -9.42
C PHE A 318 19.49 -6.63 -8.27
N TYR A 319 18.90 -5.45 -8.15
CA TYR A 319 19.04 -4.59 -6.98
C TYR A 319 17.68 -4.13 -6.47
N GLY A 320 17.64 -3.78 -5.19
CA GLY A 320 16.50 -3.16 -4.53
C GLY A 320 16.95 -2.12 -3.52
N TYR A 321 15.99 -1.54 -2.82
CA TYR A 321 16.24 -0.56 -1.78
C TYR A 321 15.23 -0.71 -0.65
N ASN A 322 15.72 -0.97 0.55
CA ASN A 322 14.92 -0.96 1.76
C ASN A 322 14.92 0.47 2.32
N SER A 323 13.81 1.18 2.13
CA SER A 323 13.69 2.56 2.59
C SER A 323 13.61 2.70 4.11
N SER A 324 13.11 1.69 4.82
CA SER A 324 13.00 1.73 6.29
C SER A 324 14.36 1.63 6.97
N LYS A 325 15.33 0.96 6.34
CA LYS A 325 16.72 0.83 6.82
C LYS A 325 17.70 1.75 6.11
N ASN A 326 17.28 2.45 5.06
CA ASN A 326 18.14 3.17 4.12
C ASN A 326 19.28 2.26 3.59
N GLU A 327 18.91 1.11 3.05
CA GLU A 327 19.86 0.08 2.64
C GLU A 327 19.65 -0.33 1.18
N LYS A 328 20.73 -0.28 0.39
CA LYS A 328 20.72 -0.84 -0.97
C LYS A 328 20.84 -2.35 -0.87
N LEU A 329 19.91 -3.06 -1.48
CA LEU A 329 19.87 -4.51 -1.52
C LEU A 329 20.49 -5.00 -2.83
N THR A 330 21.52 -5.83 -2.75
CA THR A 330 22.20 -6.43 -3.91
C THR A 330 22.66 -7.84 -3.56
N THR A 331 22.63 -8.75 -4.52
CA THR A 331 23.20 -10.10 -4.36
C THR A 331 24.34 -10.34 -5.34
N GLY A 332 25.06 -11.45 -5.15
CA GLY A 332 26.09 -11.93 -6.08
C GLY A 332 25.49 -12.58 -7.32
N SER A 333 26.28 -13.37 -8.05
CA SER A 333 25.75 -14.13 -9.20
C SER A 333 25.03 -15.40 -8.75
N SER A 334 23.90 -15.71 -9.42
CA SER A 334 23.15 -16.95 -9.18
C SER A 334 23.71 -18.07 -10.07
N LYS A 335 24.18 -19.17 -9.46
CA LYS A 335 24.61 -20.36 -10.21
C LYS A 335 23.50 -21.41 -10.23
N ILE A 336 23.03 -21.77 -11.41
CA ILE A 336 22.12 -22.90 -11.63
C ILE A 336 22.95 -24.15 -11.93
N ASN A 337 22.57 -25.26 -11.31
CA ASN A 337 23.23 -26.55 -11.51
C ASN A 337 22.44 -27.38 -12.52
N HIS A 338 23.14 -27.95 -13.49
CA HIS A 338 22.59 -28.88 -14.47
C HIS A 338 23.23 -30.26 -14.26
N GLN A 339 22.41 -31.31 -14.20
CA GLN A 339 22.88 -32.70 -14.14
C GLN A 339 23.28 -33.23 -15.53
N SER A 340 22.55 -32.82 -16.57
CA SER A 340 22.91 -33.16 -17.95
C SER A 340 24.20 -32.45 -18.38
N ASP A 341 25.18 -33.22 -18.85
CA ASP A 341 26.48 -32.69 -19.29
C ASP A 341 26.36 -31.69 -20.44
N ILE A 342 25.45 -31.95 -21.39
CA ILE A 342 25.22 -31.07 -22.54
C ILE A 342 24.57 -29.76 -22.07
N ALA A 343 23.57 -29.84 -21.19
CA ALA A 343 22.94 -28.64 -20.63
C ALA A 343 23.93 -27.82 -19.80
N LYS A 344 24.75 -28.48 -18.98
CA LYS A 344 25.83 -27.85 -18.22
C LYS A 344 26.83 -27.16 -19.14
N ARG A 345 27.22 -27.80 -20.25
CA ARG A 345 28.12 -27.20 -21.23
C ARG A 345 27.48 -25.99 -21.93
N ALA A 346 26.21 -26.10 -22.33
CA ALA A 346 25.45 -25.00 -22.94
C ALA A 346 25.31 -23.80 -21.98
N TYR A 347 25.08 -24.06 -20.69
CA TYR A 347 25.01 -23.05 -19.64
C TYR A 347 26.35 -22.32 -19.44
N GLU A 348 27.46 -23.05 -19.40
CA GLU A 348 28.79 -22.42 -19.26
C GLU A 348 29.21 -21.67 -20.54
N ILE A 349 28.86 -22.15 -21.73
CA ILE A 349 29.04 -21.40 -22.99
C ILE A 349 28.18 -20.13 -22.98
N SER A 350 26.94 -20.21 -22.50
CA SER A 350 26.02 -19.08 -22.39
C SER A 350 26.60 -17.97 -21.51
N LYS A 351 27.16 -18.31 -20.35
CA LYS A 351 27.89 -17.36 -19.48
C LYS A 351 29.10 -16.73 -20.16
N ALA A 352 29.88 -17.52 -20.89
CA ALA A 352 31.07 -17.03 -21.59
C ALA A 352 30.71 -16.15 -22.81
N THR A 353 29.56 -16.40 -23.43
CA THR A 353 29.07 -15.65 -24.60
C THR A 353 28.46 -14.32 -24.19
N PHE A 354 27.60 -14.34 -23.17
CA PHE A 354 26.89 -13.16 -22.67
C PHE A 354 27.51 -12.67 -21.36
N THR A 355 28.57 -11.87 -21.49
CA THR A 355 29.35 -11.37 -20.34
C THR A 355 28.75 -10.13 -19.68
N THR A 356 27.91 -9.36 -20.39
CA THR A 356 27.29 -8.14 -19.87
C THR A 356 26.25 -8.46 -18.79
N PRO A 357 26.38 -7.96 -17.55
CA PRO A 357 25.35 -8.13 -16.52
C PRO A 357 24.05 -7.41 -16.89
N SER A 358 22.90 -8.07 -16.72
CA SER A 358 21.59 -7.43 -16.90
C SER A 358 21.14 -6.81 -15.57
N LEU A 359 21.75 -5.68 -15.20
CA LEU A 359 21.43 -4.98 -13.95
C LEU A 359 20.05 -4.31 -14.03
N ARG A 360 19.10 -4.78 -13.23
CA ARG A 360 17.72 -4.26 -13.19
C ARG A 360 17.21 -4.16 -11.76
N VAL A 361 16.17 -3.35 -11.55
CA VAL A 361 15.43 -3.38 -10.28
C VAL A 361 14.73 -4.73 -10.18
N ALA A 362 14.76 -5.37 -9.01
CA ALA A 362 14.04 -6.61 -8.79
C ALA A 362 12.55 -6.44 -9.11
N PRO A 363 11.86 -7.46 -9.67
CA PRO A 363 10.42 -7.40 -9.98
C PRO A 363 9.51 -7.59 -8.74
N ILE A 364 10.04 -7.38 -7.54
CA ILE A 364 9.32 -7.50 -6.26
C ILE A 364 9.63 -6.31 -5.35
N LYS A 365 8.79 -6.03 -4.36
CA LYS A 365 9.17 -5.15 -3.26
C LYS A 365 10.04 -5.93 -2.26
N ALA A 366 11.35 -5.94 -2.49
CA ALA A 366 12.31 -6.59 -1.61
C ALA A 366 12.48 -5.82 -0.29
N SER A 367 12.43 -6.56 0.82
CA SER A 367 12.72 -6.06 2.17
C SER A 367 14.11 -6.48 2.64
N THR A 368 14.66 -7.57 2.08
CA THR A 368 15.93 -8.16 2.46
C THR A 368 16.76 -8.59 1.24
N PHE A 369 18.05 -8.87 1.46
CA PHE A 369 18.92 -9.44 0.43
C PHE A 369 18.47 -10.84 -0.03
N MET A 370 17.79 -11.59 0.84
CA MET A 370 17.24 -12.92 0.50
C MET A 370 16.12 -12.81 -0.54
N ASP A 371 15.31 -11.76 -0.49
CA ASP A 371 14.25 -11.52 -1.48
C ASP A 371 14.86 -11.28 -2.86
N ILE A 372 15.92 -10.46 -2.91
CA ILE A 372 16.67 -10.19 -4.15
C ILE A 372 17.31 -11.49 -4.68
N ASP A 373 17.91 -12.29 -3.80
CA ASP A 373 18.53 -13.57 -4.18
C ASP A 373 17.51 -14.57 -4.72
N ALA A 374 16.35 -14.71 -4.07
CA ALA A 374 15.26 -15.59 -4.51
C ALA A 374 14.74 -15.17 -5.90
N SER A 375 14.43 -13.88 -6.08
CA SER A 375 13.97 -13.32 -7.35
C SER A 375 15.01 -13.51 -8.47
N GLN A 376 16.28 -13.25 -8.18
CA GLN A 376 17.35 -13.41 -9.15
C GLN A 376 17.59 -14.87 -9.52
N LYS A 377 17.56 -15.79 -8.54
CA LYS A 377 17.66 -17.24 -8.78
C LYS A 377 16.48 -17.75 -9.60
N GLY A 378 15.27 -17.27 -9.34
CA GLY A 378 14.07 -17.55 -10.12
C GLY A 378 14.25 -17.25 -11.60
N THR A 379 14.55 -15.98 -11.93
CA THR A 379 14.77 -15.57 -13.33
C THR A 379 16.01 -16.21 -13.96
N ALA A 380 17.09 -16.42 -13.19
CA ALA A 380 18.25 -17.14 -13.70
C ALA A 380 17.91 -18.60 -14.01
N GLY A 381 17.13 -19.27 -13.16
CA GLY A 381 16.67 -20.65 -13.31
C GLY A 381 15.78 -20.84 -14.52
N SER A 382 14.76 -20.00 -14.70
CA SER A 382 13.84 -20.08 -15.85
C SER A 382 14.53 -19.80 -17.19
N LYS A 383 15.62 -19.02 -17.20
CA LYS A 383 16.49 -18.84 -18.39
C LYS A 383 17.53 -19.94 -18.57
N ALA A 384 18.03 -20.50 -17.48
CA ALA A 384 19.04 -21.56 -17.52
C ALA A 384 18.47 -22.85 -18.12
N VAL A 385 17.19 -23.15 -17.93
CA VAL A 385 16.58 -24.35 -18.52
C VAL A 385 16.43 -24.29 -20.05
N ASP A 386 16.37 -23.09 -20.62
CA ASP A 386 16.22 -22.87 -22.07
C ASP A 386 17.52 -23.07 -22.89
N VAL A 387 18.64 -23.37 -22.23
CA VAL A 387 19.94 -23.59 -22.89
C VAL A 387 20.02 -24.94 -23.62
N PHE A 388 19.14 -25.88 -23.27
CA PHE A 388 19.09 -27.22 -23.83
C PHE A 388 17.64 -27.66 -24.04
N ILE A 389 17.25 -27.78 -25.31
CA ILE A 389 15.89 -28.20 -25.72
C ILE A 389 15.99 -29.48 -26.51
N THR A 390 15.22 -30.49 -26.13
CA THR A 390 15.02 -31.72 -26.89
C THR A 390 13.57 -31.81 -27.32
N SER A 391 13.34 -32.18 -28.58
CA SER A 391 11.99 -32.34 -29.12
C SER A 391 11.94 -33.59 -30.00
N GLY A 392 10.77 -34.22 -30.12
CA GLY A 392 10.67 -35.46 -30.88
C GLY A 392 9.24 -35.95 -31.06
N SER A 393 9.08 -36.94 -31.95
CA SER A 393 7.82 -37.64 -32.16
C SER A 393 7.81 -38.94 -31.35
N THR A 394 6.70 -39.27 -30.71
CA THR A 394 6.58 -40.42 -29.81
C THR A 394 5.25 -41.16 -29.99
N SER A 395 5.26 -42.47 -29.75
CA SER A 395 4.06 -43.31 -29.64
C SER A 395 3.56 -43.47 -28.19
N VAL A 396 4.21 -42.84 -27.20
CA VAL A 396 3.80 -42.91 -25.79
C VAL A 396 2.73 -41.85 -25.50
N PRO A 397 1.49 -42.23 -25.14
CA PRO A 397 0.38 -41.29 -24.94
C PRO A 397 0.32 -40.67 -23.55
N PHE A 398 1.29 -40.97 -22.67
CA PHE A 398 1.24 -40.61 -21.25
C PHE A 398 2.17 -39.46 -20.85
N LEU A 399 2.89 -38.85 -21.79
CA LEU A 399 3.73 -37.69 -21.52
C LEU A 399 2.87 -36.45 -21.22
N TYR A 400 3.32 -35.58 -20.30
CA TYR A 400 2.61 -34.35 -19.93
C TYR A 400 3.61 -33.31 -19.36
N PRO A 401 3.28 -32.00 -19.34
CA PRO A 401 4.17 -30.99 -18.78
C PRO A 401 4.55 -31.25 -17.31
N GLY A 402 5.85 -31.24 -17.02
CA GLY A 402 6.42 -31.55 -15.70
C GLY A 402 6.76 -33.03 -15.47
N CYS A 403 6.38 -33.95 -16.38
CA CYS A 403 6.79 -35.35 -16.28
C CYS A 403 8.27 -35.51 -16.63
N THR A 404 8.96 -36.46 -15.99
CA THR A 404 10.35 -36.78 -16.32
C THR A 404 10.43 -38.02 -17.22
N ALA A 405 11.40 -38.03 -18.11
CA ALA A 405 11.62 -39.13 -19.05
C ALA A 405 13.12 -39.41 -19.22
N ASP A 406 13.51 -40.67 -19.11
CA ASP A 406 14.86 -41.12 -19.46
C ASP A 406 14.90 -41.41 -20.96
N VAL A 407 15.81 -40.76 -21.67
CA VAL A 407 15.97 -41.00 -23.11
C VAL A 407 17.14 -41.92 -23.36
N GLU A 408 16.91 -42.97 -24.14
CA GLU A 408 17.96 -43.79 -24.73
C GLU A 408 18.13 -43.47 -26.22
N MET A 409 19.39 -43.30 -26.62
CA MET A 409 19.78 -42.98 -27.99
C MET A 409 20.59 -44.13 -28.58
N ARG A 410 20.46 -44.33 -29.89
CA ARG A 410 21.26 -45.33 -30.62
C ARG A 410 22.76 -44.99 -30.53
N LYS A 411 23.58 -45.98 -30.23
CA LYS A 411 25.05 -45.86 -30.28
C LYS A 411 25.50 -45.75 -31.74
N SER A 412 26.45 -44.87 -32.06
CA SER A 412 26.91 -44.62 -33.44
C SER A 412 27.35 -45.88 -34.19
N GLU A 413 28.01 -46.80 -33.49
CA GLU A 413 28.66 -47.98 -34.08
C GLU A 413 27.83 -49.26 -33.98
N THR A 414 26.64 -49.24 -33.35
CA THR A 414 25.83 -50.46 -33.15
C THR A 414 24.33 -50.19 -33.30
N ASN A 415 23.53 -51.25 -33.36
CA ASN A 415 22.07 -51.14 -33.31
C ASN A 415 21.52 -51.06 -31.87
N GLN A 416 22.38 -51.03 -30.86
CA GLN A 416 21.97 -50.92 -29.46
C GLN A 416 21.75 -49.45 -29.10
N THR A 417 20.81 -49.23 -28.18
CA THR A 417 20.63 -47.94 -27.51
C THR A 417 21.47 -47.87 -26.24
N ALA A 418 21.71 -46.66 -25.77
CA ALA A 418 22.31 -46.36 -24.48
C ALA A 418 21.62 -45.14 -23.87
N TYR A 419 21.61 -45.07 -22.55
CA TYR A 419 21.15 -43.90 -21.82
C TYR A 419 21.87 -42.63 -22.32
N PHE A 420 21.08 -41.62 -22.65
CA PHE A 420 21.55 -40.32 -23.11
C PHE A 420 21.42 -39.29 -22.00
N THR A 421 20.19 -38.97 -21.58
CA THR A 421 19.93 -37.97 -20.54
C THR A 421 18.51 -38.08 -20.02
N LYS A 422 18.29 -37.53 -18.83
CA LYS A 422 16.96 -37.38 -18.24
C LYS A 422 16.39 -36.03 -18.61
N LEU A 423 15.19 -36.04 -19.16
CA LEU A 423 14.45 -34.88 -19.64
C LEU A 423 13.24 -34.60 -18.75
N MET A 424 12.81 -33.34 -18.75
CA MET A 424 11.52 -32.91 -18.21
C MET A 424 10.69 -32.33 -19.33
N ILE A 425 9.51 -32.92 -19.57
CA ILE A 425 8.62 -32.50 -20.64
C ILE A 425 8.05 -31.11 -20.31
N THR A 426 8.13 -30.19 -21.26
CA THR A 426 7.61 -28.82 -21.14
C THR A 426 6.46 -28.56 -22.09
N GLY A 427 6.31 -29.36 -23.14
CA GLY A 427 5.15 -29.35 -24.02
C GLY A 427 4.95 -30.69 -24.70
N ILE A 428 3.69 -31.00 -25.02
CA ILE A 428 3.32 -32.23 -25.72
C ILE A 428 2.06 -31.96 -26.54
N SER A 429 2.04 -32.42 -27.79
CA SER A 429 0.83 -32.51 -28.60
C SER A 429 0.45 -33.97 -28.75
N HIS A 430 -0.83 -34.27 -28.56
CA HIS A 430 -1.44 -35.58 -28.70
C HIS A 430 -2.46 -35.53 -29.83
N GLU A 431 -2.40 -36.49 -30.75
CA GLU A 431 -3.37 -36.66 -31.82
C GLU A 431 -3.85 -38.11 -31.83
N VAL A 432 -5.16 -38.32 -31.75
CA VAL A 432 -5.78 -39.66 -31.76
C VAL A 432 -6.93 -39.68 -32.74
N ASP A 433 -6.93 -40.67 -33.66
CA ASP A 433 -8.03 -40.91 -34.59
C ASP A 433 -9.10 -41.87 -34.03
N ALA A 434 -10.23 -42.01 -34.73
CA ALA A 434 -11.32 -42.92 -34.35
C ALA A 434 -10.91 -44.40 -34.23
N ARG A 435 -9.81 -44.81 -34.89
CA ARG A 435 -9.29 -46.18 -34.83
C ARG A 435 -8.34 -46.37 -33.64
N GLY A 436 -7.92 -45.27 -33.02
CA GLY A 436 -6.98 -45.21 -31.89
C GLY A 436 -5.52 -45.12 -32.32
N HIS A 437 -5.20 -44.76 -33.56
CA HIS A 437 -3.82 -44.43 -33.90
C HIS A 437 -3.42 -43.15 -33.19
N TYR A 438 -2.30 -43.20 -32.47
CA TYR A 438 -1.78 -42.08 -31.71
C TYR A 438 -0.49 -41.55 -32.33
N THR A 439 -0.38 -40.23 -32.42
CA THR A 439 0.87 -39.52 -32.69
C THR A 439 1.09 -38.47 -31.61
N GLY A 440 2.27 -38.48 -31.00
CA GLY A 440 2.69 -37.49 -30.03
C GLY A 440 3.88 -36.67 -30.53
N ASN A 441 3.91 -35.36 -30.28
CA ASN A 441 5.14 -34.56 -30.45
C ASN A 441 5.46 -33.78 -29.17
N PHE A 442 6.62 -34.03 -28.59
CA PHE A 442 7.04 -33.44 -27.31
C PHE A 442 8.15 -32.41 -27.48
N GLU A 443 8.22 -31.49 -26.53
CA GLU A 443 9.35 -30.62 -26.24
C GLU A 443 9.72 -30.78 -24.76
N ALA A 444 11.01 -30.76 -24.47
CA ALA A 444 11.55 -31.02 -23.15
C ALA A 444 12.86 -30.28 -22.90
N ILE A 445 13.12 -30.02 -21.63
CA ILE A 445 14.38 -29.47 -21.10
C ILE A 445 15.16 -30.54 -20.35
N ALA A 446 16.41 -30.26 -19.97
CA ALA A 446 17.13 -31.12 -19.04
C ALA A 446 16.42 -31.14 -17.68
N ALA A 447 16.23 -32.33 -17.11
CA ALA A 447 15.63 -32.48 -15.79
C ALA A 447 16.58 -32.02 -14.67
N ASP A 448 16.07 -32.04 -13.43
CA ASP A 448 16.83 -31.92 -12.18
C ASP A 448 17.53 -30.56 -11.96
N THR A 449 17.06 -29.52 -12.65
CA THR A 449 17.45 -28.11 -12.38
C THR A 449 16.65 -27.48 -11.25
N GLY A 450 15.43 -27.97 -11.00
CA GLY A 450 14.47 -27.40 -10.05
C GLY A 450 13.59 -26.29 -10.62
N TYR A 451 13.70 -25.98 -11.92
CA TYR A 451 13.00 -24.87 -12.58
C TYR A 451 12.25 -25.32 -13.84
N MET A 452 11.15 -24.65 -14.12
CA MET A 452 10.39 -24.68 -15.37
C MET A 452 10.74 -23.46 -16.23
N PRO A 453 10.47 -23.50 -17.55
CA PRO A 453 10.53 -22.31 -18.38
C PRO A 453 9.57 -21.23 -17.86
N ARG A 454 9.93 -19.97 -18.11
CA ARG A 454 9.17 -18.80 -17.64
C ARG A 454 7.75 -18.79 -18.23
N PRO A 455 6.69 -18.72 -17.41
CA PRO A 455 5.31 -18.54 -17.87
C PRO A 455 5.12 -17.22 -18.64
N GLU A 456 4.12 -17.15 -19.53
CA GLU A 456 3.77 -15.91 -20.21
C GLU A 456 2.97 -14.97 -19.29
N PHE A 457 3.43 -13.73 -19.17
CA PHE A 457 2.74 -12.66 -18.44
C PHE A 457 3.22 -11.28 -18.87
N GLU A 458 2.38 -10.28 -18.66
CA GLU A 458 2.66 -8.87 -18.83
C GLU A 458 2.88 -8.19 -17.48
N MET A 459 3.78 -7.20 -17.44
CA MET A 459 4.03 -6.43 -16.22
C MET A 459 2.99 -5.32 -16.08
N PRO A 460 2.17 -5.31 -15.00
CA PRO A 460 1.23 -4.24 -14.76
C PRO A 460 1.97 -2.94 -14.42
N LYS A 461 1.40 -1.81 -14.80
CA LYS A 461 1.92 -0.47 -14.51
C LYS A 461 0.89 0.30 -13.71
N ALA A 462 1.23 0.63 -12.47
CA ALA A 462 0.36 1.40 -11.60
C ALA A 462 0.49 2.90 -11.88
N GLU A 463 -0.66 3.54 -12.04
CA GLU A 463 -0.79 4.99 -12.22
C GLU A 463 -1.07 5.69 -10.88
N PRO A 464 -0.79 7.01 -10.75
CA PRO A 464 -1.13 7.76 -9.55
C PRO A 464 -2.63 7.70 -9.23
N GLN A 465 -2.96 7.50 -7.96
CA GLN A 465 -4.33 7.32 -7.49
C GLN A 465 -4.62 8.13 -6.23
N PHE A 466 -5.89 8.38 -5.95
CA PHE A 466 -6.31 8.90 -4.66
C PHE A 466 -6.40 7.78 -3.63
N ALA A 467 -6.12 8.14 -2.38
CA ALA A 467 -6.35 7.27 -1.24
C ALA A 467 -6.73 8.10 -0.02
N LYS A 468 -7.39 7.46 0.94
CA LYS A 468 -7.73 8.04 2.23
C LYS A 468 -6.70 7.61 3.28
N VAL A 469 -6.24 8.53 4.11
CA VAL A 469 -5.36 8.22 5.24
C VAL A 469 -6.14 7.49 6.32
N ILE A 470 -5.69 6.28 6.68
CA ILE A 470 -6.29 5.43 7.72
C ILE A 470 -5.53 5.51 9.03
N SER A 471 -4.20 5.60 8.98
CA SER A 471 -3.37 5.72 10.17
C SER A 471 -2.10 6.51 9.87
N ASN A 472 -1.74 7.43 10.77
CA ASN A 472 -0.46 8.15 10.76
C ASN A 472 0.41 7.79 11.97
N THR A 473 0.03 6.75 12.73
CA THR A 473 0.79 6.25 13.90
C THR A 473 1.83 5.22 13.44
N ASP A 474 2.91 5.70 12.82
CA ASP A 474 4.00 4.85 12.32
C ASP A 474 4.74 4.14 13.48
N PRO A 475 4.71 2.79 13.56
CA PRO A 475 5.39 2.04 14.62
C PRO A 475 6.91 2.25 14.66
N LEU A 476 7.52 2.63 13.53
CA LEU A 476 8.96 2.90 13.42
C LEU A 476 9.31 4.39 13.54
N ASN A 477 8.31 5.26 13.71
CA ASN A 477 8.47 6.71 13.81
C ASN A 477 9.30 7.30 12.65
N GLN A 478 8.97 6.92 11.41
CA GLN A 478 9.65 7.33 10.17
C GLN A 478 8.80 8.29 9.32
N GLY A 479 7.68 8.80 9.86
CA GLY A 479 6.77 9.71 9.13
C GLY A 479 6.01 9.01 8.00
N ARG A 480 5.81 7.70 8.09
CA ARG A 480 5.00 6.93 7.15
C ARG A 480 3.54 6.94 7.56
N ILE A 481 2.63 6.69 6.61
CA ILE A 481 1.20 6.56 6.86
C ILE A 481 0.65 5.31 6.20
N GLN A 482 -0.47 4.79 6.70
CA GLN A 482 -1.28 3.79 6.03
C GLN A 482 -2.43 4.48 5.32
N VAL A 483 -2.70 4.05 4.10
CA VAL A 483 -3.80 4.59 3.29
C VAL A 483 -4.70 3.46 2.80
N GLN A 484 -5.92 3.80 2.42
CA GLN A 484 -6.87 2.91 1.75
C GLN A 484 -7.21 3.52 0.40
N PHE A 485 -6.94 2.78 -0.68
CA PHE A 485 -7.36 3.17 -2.03
C PHE A 485 -8.87 3.01 -2.21
N ASP A 486 -9.46 3.72 -3.18
CA ASP A 486 -10.91 3.70 -3.42
C ASP A 486 -11.47 2.31 -3.80
N TRP A 487 -10.63 1.43 -4.35
CA TRP A 487 -10.98 0.05 -4.70
C TRP A 487 -10.74 -0.95 -3.55
N GLN A 488 -10.07 -0.54 -2.46
CA GLN A 488 -9.94 -1.35 -1.25
C GLN A 488 -11.19 -1.20 -0.38
N ASN A 489 -11.63 -2.27 0.26
CA ASN A 489 -12.83 -2.29 1.09
C ASN A 489 -12.53 -2.81 2.51
N GLY A 490 -13.44 -2.52 3.46
CA GLY A 490 -13.35 -3.06 4.81
C GLY A 490 -12.07 -2.66 5.54
N GLN A 491 -11.29 -3.66 5.96
CA GLN A 491 -10.02 -3.49 6.69
C GLN A 491 -8.79 -3.48 5.78
N ASP A 492 -8.97 -3.55 4.46
CA ASP A 492 -7.86 -3.58 3.52
C ASP A 492 -7.23 -2.20 3.41
N THR A 493 -5.93 -2.15 3.65
CA THR A 493 -5.12 -0.92 3.58
C THR A 493 -3.77 -1.24 2.98
N THR A 494 -3.00 -0.23 2.64
CA THR A 494 -1.56 -0.41 2.44
C THR A 494 -0.86 -0.76 3.75
N GLU A 495 0.39 -1.21 3.65
CA GLU A 495 1.33 -1.09 4.75
C GLU A 495 1.69 0.39 5.02
N PHE A 496 2.53 0.66 6.02
CA PHE A 496 3.04 2.01 6.25
C PHE A 496 3.96 2.44 5.10
N ILE A 497 3.47 3.37 4.27
CA ILE A 497 4.15 3.92 3.10
C ILE A 497 4.72 5.30 3.36
N ARG A 498 5.80 5.63 2.65
CA ARG A 498 6.50 6.92 2.80
C ARG A 498 5.66 8.07 2.29
N VAL A 499 5.83 9.24 2.92
CA VAL A 499 5.28 10.51 2.48
C VAL A 499 6.39 11.34 1.84
N MET A 500 6.18 11.79 0.61
CA MET A 500 7.02 12.77 -0.07
C MET A 500 6.76 14.15 0.53
N THR A 501 7.82 14.92 0.76
CA THR A 501 7.73 16.31 1.20
C THR A 501 8.55 17.20 0.26
N PRO A 502 8.27 18.53 0.21
CA PRO A 502 9.01 19.45 -0.67
C PRO A 502 10.53 19.46 -0.44
N ASP A 503 10.95 19.21 0.81
CA ASP A 503 12.34 19.14 1.23
C ASP A 503 12.48 18.18 2.41
N ALA A 504 13.38 17.20 2.31
CA ALA A 504 13.58 16.15 3.30
C ALA A 504 15.06 15.77 3.44
N GLY A 505 15.54 15.53 4.66
CA GLY A 505 16.89 15.01 4.89
C GLY A 505 17.38 15.14 6.33
N GLY A 506 18.70 15.14 6.48
CA GLY A 506 19.40 15.38 7.74
C GLY A 506 20.69 16.17 7.52
N SER A 507 21.34 16.60 8.61
CA SER A 507 22.64 17.28 8.66
C SER A 507 23.32 17.02 10.00
N ASP A 508 24.56 17.48 10.16
CA ASP A 508 25.32 17.37 11.42
C ASP A 508 24.61 17.99 12.63
N LYS A 509 23.70 18.95 12.39
CA LYS A 509 22.93 19.64 13.44
C LYS A 509 21.50 19.12 13.59
N VAL A 510 20.93 18.51 12.54
CA VAL A 510 19.54 18.04 12.51
C VAL A 510 19.54 16.63 11.91
N SER A 511 19.59 15.61 12.76
CA SER A 511 19.76 14.22 12.32
C SER A 511 18.51 13.60 11.69
N LYS A 512 17.31 14.12 11.97
CA LYS A 512 16.03 13.65 11.43
C LYS A 512 15.10 14.83 11.15
N ASN A 513 14.22 14.69 10.15
CA ASN A 513 13.18 15.67 9.80
C ASN A 513 13.71 17.09 9.51
N ARG A 514 14.92 17.22 8.95
CA ARG A 514 15.37 18.50 8.38
C ARG A 514 14.59 18.73 7.09
N GLY A 515 14.00 19.92 6.95
CA GLY A 515 13.16 20.31 5.80
C GLY A 515 11.70 20.51 6.22
N PHE A 516 10.78 20.20 5.32
CA PHE A 516 9.34 20.36 5.55
C PHE A 516 8.74 19.05 6.10
N MET A 517 8.25 19.09 7.33
CA MET A 517 7.66 17.94 8.02
C MET A 517 6.19 18.23 8.38
N ALA A 518 5.28 17.78 7.52
CA ALA A 518 3.84 17.82 7.75
C ALA A 518 3.24 16.49 7.28
N ILE A 519 2.94 15.60 8.22
CA ILE A 519 2.37 14.28 7.90
C ILE A 519 0.85 14.42 7.78
N PRO A 520 0.23 13.90 6.71
CA PRO A 520 -1.22 13.89 6.56
C PRO A 520 -1.94 13.28 7.77
N GLU A 521 -3.11 13.84 8.10
CA GLU A 521 -3.92 13.41 9.24
C GLU A 521 -4.89 12.30 8.84
N VAL A 522 -5.34 11.52 9.83
CA VAL A 522 -6.33 10.46 9.59
C VAL A 522 -7.61 11.07 9.03
N GLY A 523 -8.08 10.53 7.90
CA GLY A 523 -9.24 11.03 7.16
C GLY A 523 -8.90 11.92 5.97
N ASP A 524 -7.66 12.42 5.86
CA ASP A 524 -7.25 13.24 4.72
C ASP A 524 -7.26 12.44 3.42
N GLN A 525 -7.55 13.12 2.32
CA GLN A 525 -7.34 12.58 0.97
C GLN A 525 -5.92 12.91 0.51
N VAL A 526 -5.22 11.91 -0.01
CA VAL A 526 -3.85 12.03 -0.51
C VAL A 526 -3.75 11.48 -1.93
N VAL A 527 -2.74 11.94 -2.67
CA VAL A 527 -2.33 11.31 -3.93
C VAL A 527 -1.21 10.33 -3.65
N VAL A 528 -1.37 9.09 -4.10
CA VAL A 528 -0.39 8.02 -4.01
C VAL A 528 0.19 7.77 -5.40
N ASN A 529 1.49 7.61 -5.49
CA ASN A 529 2.19 7.20 -6.70
C ASN A 529 3.05 5.97 -6.40
N PHE A 530 3.59 5.33 -7.43
CA PHE A 530 4.20 4.01 -7.35
C PHE A 530 5.65 4.08 -7.84
N VAL A 531 6.59 3.68 -6.99
CA VAL A 531 8.02 3.71 -7.34
C VAL A 531 8.26 2.75 -8.50
N HIS A 532 8.79 3.27 -9.62
CA HIS A 532 8.94 2.55 -10.89
C HIS A 532 7.62 2.03 -11.50
N GLN A 533 6.48 2.67 -11.19
CA GLN A 533 5.14 2.22 -11.63
C GLN A 533 4.80 0.80 -11.15
N HIS A 534 5.46 0.31 -10.09
CA HIS A 534 5.22 -1.03 -9.57
C HIS A 534 4.09 -1.00 -8.54
N PRO A 535 3.00 -1.79 -8.71
CA PRO A 535 1.80 -1.72 -7.86
C PRO A 535 2.10 -2.00 -6.37
N ASP A 536 3.08 -2.87 -6.09
CA ASP A 536 3.50 -3.17 -4.71
C ASP A 536 4.35 -2.08 -4.06
N ARG A 537 4.66 -0.96 -4.74
CA ARG A 537 5.55 0.11 -4.21
C ARG A 537 4.88 1.49 -4.07
N PRO A 538 3.74 1.59 -3.37
CA PRO A 538 3.09 2.88 -3.17
C PRO A 538 3.89 3.82 -2.26
N PHE A 539 3.81 5.11 -2.54
CA PHE A 539 4.24 6.22 -1.69
C PHE A 539 3.31 7.42 -1.87
N VAL A 540 3.13 8.22 -0.84
CA VAL A 540 2.27 9.41 -0.87
C VAL A 540 3.03 10.57 -1.48
N MET A 541 2.48 11.23 -2.50
CA MET A 541 3.04 12.45 -3.09
C MET A 541 2.68 13.70 -2.29
N GLY A 542 1.51 13.73 -1.68
CA GLY A 542 1.01 14.86 -0.89
C GLY A 542 -0.49 14.78 -0.63
N GLY A 543 -0.99 15.69 0.22
CA GLY A 543 -2.41 15.87 0.44
C GLY A 543 -3.10 16.52 -0.76
N MET A 544 -4.34 16.12 -1.03
CA MET A 544 -5.19 16.73 -2.05
C MET A 544 -6.48 17.22 -1.39
N PHE A 545 -6.76 18.52 -1.52
CA PHE A 545 -8.02 19.04 -1.03
C PHE A 545 -9.18 18.58 -1.91
N HIS A 546 -10.28 18.15 -1.29
CA HIS A 546 -11.57 17.95 -1.94
C HIS A 546 -12.55 19.06 -1.52
N GLY A 547 -13.72 19.12 -2.15
CA GLY A 547 -14.71 20.19 -1.93
C GLY A 547 -15.28 20.33 -0.51
N GLY A 548 -14.95 19.43 0.40
CA GLY A 548 -15.36 19.50 1.82
C GLY A 548 -14.31 20.13 2.74
N VAL A 549 -13.04 20.20 2.31
CA VAL A 549 -11.91 20.69 3.13
C VAL A 549 -11.09 21.78 2.42
N GLY A 550 -11.20 21.89 1.09
CA GLY A 550 -10.50 22.90 0.31
C GLY A 550 -11.10 24.29 0.52
N GLY A 551 -10.22 25.28 0.73
CA GLY A 551 -10.56 26.70 0.78
C GLY A 551 -9.38 27.54 0.31
N GLY A 552 -9.64 28.74 -0.21
CA GLY A 552 -8.64 29.61 -0.84
C GLY A 552 -8.95 29.88 -2.31
N GLY A 553 -8.08 30.61 -3.01
CA GLY A 553 -8.30 30.93 -4.43
C GLY A 553 -9.51 31.85 -4.70
N GLY A 554 -9.97 32.58 -3.68
CA GLY A 554 -11.06 33.56 -3.80
C GLY A 554 -10.72 34.73 -4.75
N GLN A 555 -11.50 35.82 -4.71
CA GLN A 555 -11.26 36.97 -5.58
C GLN A 555 -9.80 37.46 -5.47
N ASN A 556 -9.11 37.53 -6.61
CA ASN A 556 -7.68 37.88 -6.75
C ASN A 556 -6.67 36.90 -6.12
N ASN A 557 -7.12 35.82 -5.49
CA ASN A 557 -6.26 34.85 -4.78
C ASN A 557 -5.26 35.53 -3.83
N ASN A 558 -5.72 36.51 -3.04
CA ASN A 558 -4.81 37.35 -2.24
C ASN A 558 -4.29 36.67 -0.97
N VAL A 559 -5.06 35.73 -0.39
CA VAL A 559 -4.73 35.10 0.90
C VAL A 559 -4.05 33.75 0.70
N LYS A 560 -2.89 33.55 1.33
CA LYS A 560 -2.16 32.28 1.42
C LYS A 560 -1.91 31.96 2.89
N SER A 561 -1.98 30.70 3.28
CA SER A 561 -1.73 30.35 4.67
C SER A 561 -1.16 28.95 4.87
N LEU A 562 -0.50 28.79 6.01
CA LEU A 562 -0.18 27.50 6.60
C LEU A 562 -0.97 27.38 7.91
N SER A 563 -1.77 26.32 8.03
CA SER A 563 -2.58 26.06 9.23
C SER A 563 -2.31 24.66 9.76
N SER A 564 -2.13 24.52 11.08
CA SER A 564 -1.99 23.23 11.75
C SER A 564 -3.34 22.69 12.22
N ARG A 565 -3.39 21.40 12.58
CA ARG A 565 -4.59 20.74 13.15
C ARG A 565 -5.17 21.44 14.39
N SER A 566 -4.32 22.08 15.21
CA SER A 566 -4.75 22.79 16.42
C SER A 566 -5.26 24.21 16.16
N GLY A 567 -5.16 24.71 14.92
CA GLY A 567 -5.54 26.08 14.56
C GLY A 567 -4.41 27.11 14.64
N ASN A 568 -3.15 26.70 14.80
CA ASN A 568 -2.03 27.63 14.65
C ASN A 568 -1.91 28.01 13.17
N LYS A 569 -1.72 29.30 12.89
CA LYS A 569 -1.82 29.83 11.52
C LYS A 569 -0.77 30.89 11.23
N LEU A 570 -0.14 30.78 10.07
CA LEU A 570 0.59 31.86 9.40
C LEU A 570 -0.18 32.25 8.14
N GLU A 571 -0.59 33.51 8.04
CA GLU A 571 -1.34 34.05 6.90
C GLU A 571 -0.59 35.19 6.23
N LEU A 572 -0.61 35.20 4.90
CA LEU A 572 -0.11 36.25 4.04
C LEU A 572 -1.29 36.78 3.21
N ASP A 573 -1.56 38.07 3.31
CA ASP A 573 -2.58 38.76 2.51
C ASP A 573 -1.90 39.75 1.56
N ASP A 574 -1.78 39.36 0.29
CA ASP A 574 -1.15 40.18 -0.75
C ASP A 574 -2.02 41.39 -1.16
N GLY A 575 -3.31 41.39 -0.85
CA GLY A 575 -4.19 42.53 -1.11
C GLY A 575 -3.92 43.65 -0.12
N ALA A 576 -3.75 43.31 1.15
CA ALA A 576 -3.37 44.25 2.20
C ALA A 576 -1.84 44.46 2.32
N GLY A 577 -1.03 43.58 1.74
CA GLY A 577 0.42 43.53 1.97
C GLY A 577 0.79 43.11 3.40
N SER A 578 -0.08 42.34 4.07
CA SER A 578 -0.02 42.08 5.51
C SER A 578 0.36 40.63 5.84
N VAL A 579 0.94 40.41 7.03
CA VAL A 579 1.32 39.09 7.54
C VAL A 579 0.76 38.91 8.95
N PHE A 580 0.14 37.76 9.23
CA PHE A 580 -0.49 37.48 10.50
C PHE A 580 -0.16 36.07 11.02
N LEU A 581 0.47 36.01 12.19
CA LEU A 581 0.76 34.78 12.93
C LEU A 581 -0.16 34.69 14.14
N THR A 582 -0.81 33.54 14.33
CA THR A 582 -1.76 33.32 15.45
C THR A 582 -1.65 31.90 15.98
N ASP A 583 -1.77 31.74 17.30
CA ASP A 583 -1.93 30.44 17.95
C ASP A 583 -3.38 30.16 18.38
N GLN A 584 -3.64 28.94 18.82
CA GLN A 584 -4.96 28.55 19.33
C GLN A 584 -5.41 29.36 20.56
N GLY A 585 -4.48 29.90 21.36
CA GLY A 585 -4.76 30.67 22.57
C GLY A 585 -5.09 32.16 22.33
N GLY A 586 -4.96 32.63 21.09
CA GLY A 586 -5.22 34.01 20.68
C GLY A 586 -4.00 34.93 20.76
N ALA A 587 -2.84 34.43 21.16
CA ALA A 587 -1.59 35.18 21.03
C ALA A 587 -1.27 35.37 19.54
N ASN A 588 -0.82 36.57 19.18
CA ASN A 588 -0.64 36.90 17.77
C ASN A 588 0.42 37.96 17.51
N MET A 589 0.92 37.96 16.27
CA MET A 589 1.82 38.97 15.72
C MET A 589 1.33 39.38 14.34
N LYS A 590 1.11 40.68 14.14
CA LYS A 590 0.62 41.25 12.89
C LYS A 590 1.58 42.29 12.34
N PHE A 591 1.91 42.17 11.06
CA PHE A 591 2.49 43.22 10.23
C PHE A 591 1.41 43.69 9.27
N ASP A 592 1.05 44.97 9.27
CA ASP A 592 -0.17 45.45 8.58
C ASP A 592 0.05 45.90 7.13
N GLY A 593 1.27 45.82 6.61
CA GLY A 593 1.64 46.27 5.26
C GLY A 593 1.94 47.77 5.14
N ALA A 594 1.55 48.59 6.13
CA ALA A 594 1.89 50.01 6.21
C ALA A 594 3.20 50.28 6.97
N GLY A 595 3.88 49.21 7.40
CA GLY A 595 5.11 49.27 8.20
C GLY A 595 4.87 49.22 9.70
N ASN A 596 3.64 48.96 10.16
CA ASN A 596 3.36 48.80 11.59
C ASN A 596 3.47 47.33 12.00
N ALA A 597 3.92 47.10 13.23
CA ALA A 597 3.98 45.78 13.86
C ALA A 597 3.22 45.80 15.19
N MET A 598 2.40 44.77 15.41
CA MET A 598 1.67 44.55 16.66
C MET A 598 1.97 43.16 17.20
N THR A 599 2.26 43.07 18.50
CA THR A 599 2.40 41.79 19.21
C THR A 599 1.48 41.79 20.41
N ASN A 600 0.60 40.80 20.47
CA ASN A 600 -0.39 40.66 21.51
C ASN A 600 -0.28 39.30 22.21
N ALA A 601 -0.36 39.33 23.54
CA ALA A 601 -0.46 38.15 24.39
C ALA A 601 -1.67 38.34 25.31
N ASN A 602 -2.57 37.36 25.34
CA ASN A 602 -3.83 37.47 26.09
C ASN A 602 -3.64 37.28 27.60
N ASN A 603 -2.57 36.60 28.00
CA ASN A 603 -2.24 36.32 29.40
C ASN A 603 -0.92 37.04 29.74
N ASP A 604 0.19 36.30 29.79
CA ASP A 604 1.49 36.83 30.18
C ASP A 604 2.43 37.03 28.98
N LYS A 605 3.26 38.08 29.04
CA LYS A 605 4.38 38.32 28.11
C LYS A 605 5.68 38.50 28.90
N THR A 606 6.58 37.54 28.80
CA THR A 606 7.91 37.60 29.42
C THR A 606 8.97 37.92 28.38
N VAL A 607 9.85 38.88 28.68
CA VAL A 607 11.00 39.24 27.82
C VAL A 607 12.28 39.12 28.65
N THR A 608 13.15 38.18 28.29
CA THR A 608 14.44 37.95 28.95
C THR A 608 15.57 38.31 28.00
N VAL A 609 16.48 39.19 28.43
CA VAL A 609 17.66 39.61 27.64
C VAL A 609 18.92 39.32 28.45
N GLY A 610 19.80 38.46 27.93
CA GLY A 610 20.97 37.98 28.68
C GLY A 610 22.12 38.99 28.81
N ASN A 611 22.19 39.97 27.90
CA ASN A 611 23.17 41.05 27.93
C ASN A 611 22.40 42.39 27.96
N ASN A 612 22.59 43.26 26.99
CA ASN A 612 21.98 44.59 26.97
C ASN A 612 20.66 44.61 26.21
N ASN A 613 19.64 45.29 26.75
CA ASN A 613 18.40 45.63 26.05
C ASN A 613 18.36 47.14 25.77
N THR A 614 18.41 47.54 24.50
CA THR A 614 18.35 48.95 24.09
C THR A 614 17.07 49.18 23.29
N VAL A 615 16.24 50.13 23.73
CA VAL A 615 15.00 50.51 23.06
C VAL A 615 15.11 51.96 22.60
N ASN A 616 15.12 52.18 21.29
CA ASN A 616 15.16 53.50 20.68
C ASN A 616 13.77 53.86 20.14
N VAL A 617 13.22 54.99 20.57
CA VAL A 617 11.89 55.46 20.14
C VAL A 617 12.01 56.89 19.63
N GLY A 618 11.61 57.14 18.38
CA GLY A 618 11.82 58.43 17.72
C GLY A 618 10.89 59.56 18.16
N SER A 619 9.76 59.24 18.80
CA SER A 619 8.77 60.23 19.22
C SER A 619 8.35 60.08 20.69
N VAL A 620 7.60 59.04 21.04
CA VAL A 620 7.07 58.86 22.40
C VAL A 620 7.20 57.41 22.84
N SER A 621 7.82 57.20 24.00
CA SER A 621 7.80 55.93 24.71
C SER A 621 6.85 56.03 25.91
N SER A 622 5.99 55.04 26.10
CA SER A 622 5.06 54.98 27.23
C SER A 622 4.96 53.57 27.78
N ILE A 623 5.13 53.44 29.09
CA ILE A 623 4.89 52.21 29.83
C ILE A 623 3.64 52.45 30.68
N ASN A 624 2.58 51.70 30.38
CA ASN A 624 1.27 51.82 31.00
C ASN A 624 0.97 50.52 31.76
N VAL A 625 0.56 50.63 33.03
CA VAL A 625 0.18 49.49 33.87
C VAL A 625 -1.22 49.70 34.44
N GLY A 626 -2.08 48.69 34.30
CA GLY A 626 -3.51 48.76 34.66
C GLY A 626 -4.35 49.49 33.61
N GLY A 627 -5.68 49.37 33.73
CA GLY A 627 -6.63 50.03 32.83
C GLY A 627 -7.73 50.73 33.62
N LYS A 628 -8.01 51.98 33.24
CA LYS A 628 -9.13 52.79 33.78
C LYS A 628 -10.35 52.68 32.89
N GLU A 629 -11.53 52.76 33.50
CA GLU A 629 -12.77 53.03 32.78
C GLU A 629 -12.68 54.42 32.14
N GLY A 630 -12.82 54.51 30.81
CA GLY A 630 -12.63 55.77 30.05
C GLY A 630 -11.26 55.97 29.41
N GLY A 631 -10.32 55.02 29.57
CA GLY A 631 -9.02 55.02 28.88
C GLY A 631 -7.92 55.71 29.68
N GLY A 632 -6.93 54.92 30.12
CA GLY A 632 -5.77 55.40 30.87
C GLY A 632 -5.12 54.29 31.68
N ALA A 633 -3.91 54.54 32.16
CA ALA A 633 -3.16 53.64 33.04
C ALA A 633 -3.26 54.08 34.50
N ASN A 634 -3.17 53.12 35.42
CA ASN A 634 -3.07 53.40 36.86
C ASN A 634 -1.67 53.89 37.23
N SER A 635 -0.65 53.40 36.51
CA SER A 635 0.73 53.85 36.60
C SER A 635 1.32 54.06 35.21
N MET A 636 1.96 55.20 34.98
CA MET A 636 2.54 55.59 33.69
C MET A 636 3.96 56.13 33.84
N LEU A 637 4.87 55.63 33.00
CA LEU A 637 6.14 56.29 32.68
C LEU A 637 6.09 56.71 31.21
N LYS A 638 6.14 58.02 30.94
CA LYS A 638 6.10 58.58 29.59
C LYS A 638 7.31 59.46 29.32
N MET A 639 7.94 59.24 28.17
CA MET A 639 9.10 60.00 27.68
C MET A 639 8.83 60.44 26.24
N ASP A 640 9.18 61.68 25.88
CA ASP A 640 9.04 62.19 24.52
C ASP A 640 10.34 62.78 23.95
N ASN A 641 10.33 63.04 22.64
CA ASN A 641 11.46 63.58 21.89
C ASN A 641 11.78 65.06 22.18
N SER A 642 10.98 65.74 23.01
CA SER A 642 11.29 67.08 23.53
C SER A 642 12.11 67.05 24.82
N GLY A 643 12.40 65.85 25.33
CA GLY A 643 13.11 65.64 26.59
C GLY A 643 12.21 65.64 27.81
N LYS A 644 10.88 65.60 27.65
CA LYS A 644 9.94 65.52 28.77
C LYS A 644 9.88 64.09 29.30
N ILE A 645 10.07 63.93 30.60
CA ILE A 645 9.86 62.68 31.33
C ILE A 645 8.73 62.91 32.34
N THR A 646 7.68 62.10 32.28
CA THR A 646 6.50 62.17 33.16
C THR A 646 6.32 60.85 33.90
N LEU A 647 6.24 60.93 35.23
CA LEU A 647 5.86 59.85 36.13
C LEU A 647 4.48 60.22 36.72
N GLU A 648 3.44 59.45 36.39
CA GLU A 648 2.07 59.68 36.85
C GLU A 648 1.50 58.39 37.42
N CYS A 649 0.82 58.47 38.57
CA CYS A 649 0.15 57.34 39.18
C CYS A 649 -1.05 57.78 40.03
N ASP A 650 -1.95 56.85 40.32
CA ASP A 650 -3.17 57.14 41.08
C ASP A 650 -3.00 57.13 42.60
N THR A 651 -1.93 56.55 43.14
CA THR A 651 -1.79 56.32 44.58
C THR A 651 -0.54 56.98 45.17
N THR A 652 0.64 56.47 44.82
CA THR A 652 1.90 56.87 45.49
C THR A 652 3.09 56.76 44.55
N ILE A 653 3.97 57.78 44.57
CA ILE A 653 5.33 57.70 44.02
C ILE A 653 6.31 57.60 45.18
N THR A 654 7.17 56.57 45.18
CA THR A 654 8.24 56.40 46.18
C THR A 654 9.59 56.21 45.49
N ILE A 655 10.58 57.04 45.84
CA ILE A 655 11.98 56.90 45.43
C ILE A 655 12.80 56.56 46.68
N LYS A 656 13.48 55.40 46.72
CA LYS A 656 14.11 54.88 47.94
C LYS A 656 15.48 54.26 47.68
N THR A 657 16.43 54.52 48.58
CA THR A 657 17.75 53.87 48.64
C THR A 657 18.10 53.56 50.10
N GLY A 658 18.09 52.28 50.49
CA GLY A 658 18.29 51.90 51.90
C GLY A 658 17.22 52.52 52.80
N SER A 659 17.63 53.29 53.82
CA SER A 659 16.74 53.99 54.76
C SER A 659 16.28 55.39 54.30
N SER A 660 16.82 55.93 53.20
CA SER A 660 16.41 57.25 52.69
C SER A 660 15.26 57.13 51.70
N SER A 661 14.28 58.03 51.75
CA SER A 661 13.12 58.00 50.83
C SER A 661 12.56 59.39 50.48
N ILE A 662 11.94 59.49 49.31
CA ILE A 662 11.05 60.59 48.89
C ILE A 662 9.71 59.95 48.53
N THR A 663 8.63 60.37 49.18
CA THR A 663 7.27 59.83 48.94
C THR A 663 6.28 60.93 48.63
N MET A 664 5.48 60.75 47.57
CA MET A 664 4.38 61.64 47.16
C MET A 664 3.05 60.87 47.22
N THR A 665 2.01 61.45 47.82
CA THR A 665 0.69 60.80 47.97
C THR A 665 -0.43 61.61 47.30
N THR A 666 -1.59 60.98 47.11
CA THR A 666 -2.80 61.64 46.58
C THR A 666 -3.30 62.82 47.43
N GLY A 667 -2.93 62.89 48.71
CA GLY A 667 -3.24 64.02 49.59
C GLY A 667 -2.45 65.29 49.28
N GLY A 668 -1.45 65.21 48.39
CA GLY A 668 -0.55 66.33 48.05
C GLY A 668 0.69 66.42 48.95
N ASP A 669 0.87 65.49 49.88
CA ASP A 669 2.03 65.45 50.77
C ASP A 669 3.28 64.98 50.02
N ILE A 670 4.41 65.64 50.30
CA ILE A 670 5.75 65.23 49.88
C ILE A 670 6.61 65.06 51.13
N THR A 671 7.04 63.83 51.40
CA THR A 671 7.86 63.49 52.57
C THR A 671 9.27 63.11 52.13
N ILE A 672 10.30 63.70 52.76
CA ILE A 672 11.72 63.43 52.50
C ILE A 672 12.37 62.94 53.80
N GLU A 673 12.87 61.71 53.81
CA GLU A 673 13.44 61.05 54.99
C GLU A 673 14.86 60.55 54.73
N GLY A 674 15.73 60.64 55.72
CA GLY A 674 17.09 60.10 55.67
C GLY A 674 17.89 60.39 56.95
N LEU A 675 19.00 59.68 57.16
CA LEU A 675 19.87 59.87 58.35
C LEU A 675 20.47 61.28 58.42
N ASN A 676 20.84 61.83 57.27
CA ASN A 676 21.29 63.21 57.13
C ASN A 676 20.67 63.77 55.86
N VAL A 677 19.80 64.78 55.97
CA VAL A 677 19.25 65.49 54.82
C VAL A 677 20.01 66.80 54.67
N LYS A 678 20.89 66.89 53.67
CA LYS A 678 21.65 68.10 53.35
C LYS A 678 21.01 68.80 52.16
N VAL A 679 20.53 70.02 52.36
CA VAL A 679 20.05 70.91 51.28
C VAL A 679 21.06 72.05 51.16
N ILE A 680 21.84 72.06 50.08
CA ILE A 680 22.94 73.02 49.88
C ILE A 680 22.78 73.68 48.51
N GLY A 681 22.43 74.97 48.49
CA GLY A 681 22.41 75.80 47.29
C GLY A 681 23.73 76.54 47.08
N LYS A 682 24.16 76.68 45.82
CA LYS A 682 25.41 77.41 45.46
C LYS A 682 25.26 78.93 45.50
N THR A 683 24.05 79.44 45.37
CA THR A 683 23.75 80.89 45.37
C THR A 683 22.78 81.22 46.49
N THR A 684 21.62 80.57 46.49
CA THR A 684 20.61 80.68 47.55
C THR A 684 20.01 79.31 47.82
N THR A 685 19.59 79.09 49.06
CA THR A 685 18.75 77.94 49.46
C THR A 685 17.52 78.51 50.12
N GLU A 686 16.37 78.30 49.51
CA GLU A 686 15.09 78.78 50.03
C GLU A 686 14.26 77.58 50.49
N LEU A 687 13.84 77.60 51.75
CA LEU A 687 12.99 76.58 52.35
C LEU A 687 11.79 77.30 52.98
N GLY A 688 10.60 77.12 52.41
CA GLY A 688 9.41 77.84 52.86
C GLY A 688 8.18 77.59 52.00
N LYS A 689 7.01 77.99 52.51
CA LYS A 689 5.72 77.91 51.80
C LYS A 689 5.56 79.13 50.90
N ALA A 690 5.23 78.92 49.62
CA ALA A 690 4.85 80.01 48.73
C ALA A 690 3.59 80.74 49.28
N ALA A 691 3.66 82.07 49.39
CA ALA A 691 2.56 82.95 49.81
C ALA A 691 2.01 82.79 51.25
N ALA A 692 2.79 82.26 52.21
CA ALA A 692 2.48 82.32 53.65
C ALA A 692 3.76 82.48 54.50
N ASN A 693 3.64 82.86 55.78
CA ASN A 693 4.80 82.99 56.68
C ASN A 693 5.58 81.65 56.76
N PRO A 694 6.88 81.63 56.37
CA PRO A 694 7.70 80.42 56.44
C PRO A 694 7.92 80.00 57.89
N GLY A 695 7.65 78.72 58.19
CA GLY A 695 8.02 78.11 59.46
C GLY A 695 8.86 76.88 59.18
N ILE A 696 10.14 76.93 59.50
CA ILE A 696 10.96 75.73 59.63
C ILE A 696 10.67 75.22 61.05
N LYS A 697 9.96 74.09 61.18
CA LYS A 697 9.82 73.41 62.47
C LYS A 697 11.02 72.48 62.66
N ILE A 698 11.82 72.73 63.69
CA ILE A 698 12.98 71.91 64.05
C ILE A 698 12.71 71.34 65.45
N ASP A 699 12.76 70.02 65.60
CA ASP A 699 12.35 69.33 66.82
C ASP A 699 13.46 69.26 67.90
N SER A 700 14.73 69.51 67.54
CA SER A 700 15.87 69.56 68.47
C SER A 700 16.65 70.89 68.33
N ASP A 701 17.91 70.87 67.91
CA ASP A 701 18.78 72.04 67.89
C ASP A 701 18.92 72.65 66.49
N ILE A 702 19.02 73.99 66.43
CA ILE A 702 19.38 74.74 65.22
C ILE A 702 20.79 75.33 65.40
N ASN A 703 21.79 74.78 64.71
CA ASN A 703 23.13 75.36 64.65
C ASN A 703 23.31 76.13 63.34
N ALA A 704 23.16 77.45 63.38
CA ALA A 704 23.34 78.33 62.22
C ALA A 704 24.73 78.98 62.25
N ASN A 705 25.62 78.55 61.35
CA ASN A 705 26.95 79.15 61.15
C ASN A 705 26.95 80.00 59.88
N ALA A 706 26.88 81.32 60.02
CA ALA A 706 26.89 82.24 58.89
C ALA A 706 27.68 83.52 59.21
N ALA A 707 28.24 84.15 58.18
CA ALA A 707 28.91 85.46 58.31
C ALA A 707 27.95 86.56 58.81
N LYS A 708 26.65 86.41 58.51
CA LYS A 708 25.57 87.23 59.06
C LYS A 708 24.27 86.43 59.07
N ILE A 709 23.58 86.39 60.20
CA ILE A 709 22.21 85.88 60.31
C ILE A 709 21.29 87.09 60.43
N ASN A 710 20.45 87.32 59.43
CA ASN A 710 19.41 88.35 59.50
C ASN A 710 18.07 87.68 59.73
N THR A 711 17.40 88.03 60.82
CA THR A 711 16.00 87.67 61.08
C THR A 711 15.14 88.91 60.89
N SER A 712 14.25 88.87 59.92
CA SER A 712 13.29 89.95 59.65
C SER A 712 11.88 89.41 59.74
N SER A 713 11.08 89.95 60.67
CA SER A 713 9.68 89.61 60.85
C SER A 713 8.84 90.86 60.71
N SER A 714 7.69 90.76 60.04
CA SER A 714 6.69 91.83 59.98
C SER A 714 5.85 91.94 61.27
N GLY A 715 5.94 90.95 62.16
CA GLY A 715 5.33 90.94 63.50
C GLY A 715 6.37 90.71 64.62
N PRO A 716 5.95 90.58 65.89
CA PRO A 716 6.87 90.36 67.01
C PRO A 716 7.64 89.04 66.85
N THR A 717 8.97 89.14 66.89
CA THR A 717 9.87 87.98 66.98
C THR A 717 9.91 87.51 68.43
N ASN A 718 9.33 86.34 68.70
CA ASN A 718 9.36 85.74 70.04
C ASN A 718 10.47 84.70 70.12
N ILE A 719 11.48 84.93 70.97
CA ILE A 719 12.51 83.96 71.34
C ILE A 719 12.16 83.46 72.74
N LYS A 720 11.93 82.15 72.88
CA LYS A 720 11.61 81.52 74.17
C LYS A 720 12.58 80.38 74.40
N GLY A 721 13.28 80.40 75.53
CA GLY A 721 14.26 79.39 75.92
C GLY A 721 14.49 79.45 77.43
N ALA A 722 15.08 78.39 78.00
CA ALA A 722 15.44 78.34 79.41
C ALA A 722 16.56 79.35 79.75
N ASP A 723 17.52 79.51 78.84
CA ASP A 723 18.54 80.56 78.84
C ASP A 723 18.57 81.23 77.46
N VAL A 724 18.59 82.56 77.43
CA VAL A 724 18.68 83.37 76.20
C VAL A 724 19.73 84.46 76.43
N GLU A 725 20.90 84.32 75.82
CA GLU A 725 21.95 85.35 75.83
C GLU A 725 21.95 86.11 74.50
N ILE A 726 21.85 87.44 74.57
CA ILE A 726 21.87 88.34 73.41
C ILE A 726 22.98 89.37 73.65
N ASN A 727 23.92 89.51 72.71
CA ASN A 727 25.05 90.46 72.74
C ASN A 727 26.04 90.30 73.93
N LYS A 728 26.90 89.28 73.89
CA LYS A 728 28.21 89.33 74.58
C LYS A 728 29.32 89.36 73.54
N GLY A 729 30.14 90.40 73.60
CA GLY A 729 31.44 90.46 72.93
C GLY A 729 32.51 89.77 73.77
#